data_AF-A0A1Y1VNK6-F1
#
_entry.id   AF-A0A1Y1VNK6-F1
#
_cell.length_a   1.000
_cell.length_b   1.000
_cell.length_c   1.000
_cell.angle_alpha   90.00
_cell.angle_beta   90.00
_cell.angle_gamma   90.00
#
_symmetry.space_group_name_H-M   'P 1'
#
loop_
_entity.id
_entity.type
_entity.pdbx_description
1 polymer ?
#
loop_
_entity_poly.entity_id
_entity_poly.type
_entity_poly.pdbx_seq_one_letter_code
_entity_poly.pdbx_strand_id
1 'polypeptide(L)'
;MKTIQFFYLISFLVAYATARTVKFGLVAFGTTAKVKINDLSYTMTRPNNKDPYFILTKEIDDNEIVYKYIIDDKEEEFYRTLSVGVSTTHNEFFGRKDTVKELPEFNHPEKDSWTKSIGKTSLFDDSYIPTVHIYGENANNTFTTGSASVVKRVAFILKDDVVIVKNAALYTKNRNWDKFQFRLVMNYSNGDMTGVYGRYVLKFRDNNEDPTFFRQKLYSDIMNTIGAPTIQTIFARVYVNNIPVGLYVLQEEAASESFVRSAFHGDNNGNFLLNDYNELGHPLDCATGSDFEFIEGSTYSTFKSSNTTRYNNSRIAALNKAFYDLNASNDEEIENFNKEWFDIDSFLKAIALQYLTGHWDSYWFYSTNFAVYDDPTESTETTFKFYFICQDWDGTFGLNINPIYTRYADEEFTTISYKRYVNIEWGIDSYDAPHRYAIDKLLSNPKIHARFEEILTSIVKYIMNPKDFSVRLDAFVERFRDEVDFTFNVIPWRKGTEIIKWTMDDFERNINYKGRYGASYGIKEFIYKRASFINEEFQLGLDLGENIYENIKECGQGFGKCSDGKCCSQFGYCGSTDDHCRIAKGCQIGFGLCNEEEEEDYNLPIIESSTIIEPGINEAPTEGEAHTFTFPVIIHDSTNTIIPSIPTNTIAIVEPVIDSSDINIIKPTSTIYSSPISNNESIITPTITQIVQSTKTIVNPSTKTVSSSIKISTTGLCGPEHGICPDNKCCSKYGYCGTTNDYCGDGCQSNYGNCSLIPTKTSNLINTSLPISSGICGAGIAVCASGLCCSKYGYCGNTNDYCGAGCQSEFGICYSTVTTVTNLVVALDKSTPTSTNGRCGPSYGACTKSGYCCSQYGYCGKTSAHCGVGCQPLYGLCN
;
A
#
# COMPACT_ATOMS: atom_id res chain seq x y z
N MET A 1 16.12 80.84 -5.13
CA MET A 1 16.62 79.75 -6.01
C MET A 1 17.45 78.70 -5.27
N LYS A 2 18.42 79.01 -4.39
CA LYS A 2 19.28 77.97 -3.79
C LYS A 2 18.60 76.98 -2.80
N THR A 3 17.47 77.33 -2.19
CA THR A 3 16.79 76.46 -1.19
C THR A 3 15.95 75.35 -1.82
N ILE A 4 15.36 75.59 -3.00
CA ILE A 4 14.49 74.63 -3.70
C ILE A 4 15.31 73.48 -4.30
N GLN A 5 16.51 73.77 -4.82
CA GLN A 5 17.44 72.75 -5.32
C GLN A 5 17.93 71.79 -4.23
N PHE A 6 17.98 72.21 -2.95
CA PHE A 6 18.37 71.32 -1.84
C PHE A 6 17.24 70.34 -1.47
N PHE A 7 15.98 70.78 -1.53
CA PHE A 7 14.84 69.88 -1.36
C PHE A 7 14.73 68.85 -2.48
N TYR A 8 14.90 69.25 -3.76
CA TYR A 8 14.93 68.29 -4.85
C TYR A 8 16.11 67.31 -4.77
N LEU A 9 17.27 67.70 -4.22
CA LEU A 9 18.39 66.78 -4.02
C LEU A 9 18.12 65.75 -2.90
N ILE A 10 17.37 66.13 -1.86
CA ILE A 10 16.93 65.22 -0.79
C ILE A 10 15.76 64.33 -1.26
N SER A 11 14.85 64.84 -2.10
CA SER A 11 13.82 64.05 -2.77
C SER A 11 14.38 62.99 -3.72
N PHE A 12 15.62 63.16 -4.21
CA PHE A 12 16.30 62.20 -5.08
C PHE A 12 17.20 61.19 -4.34
N LEU A 13 17.19 61.18 -3.00
CA LEU A 13 18.17 60.43 -2.18
C LEU A 13 17.60 59.31 -1.30
N VAL A 14 16.29 59.03 -1.33
CA VAL A 14 15.68 57.87 -0.63
C VAL A 14 14.63 57.17 -1.49
N ALA A 15 14.96 56.92 -2.77
CA ALA A 15 14.59 55.64 -3.36
C ALA A 15 15.80 54.70 -3.16
N TYR A 16 16.00 54.25 -1.91
CA TYR A 16 16.82 53.05 -1.71
C TYR A 16 16.07 51.92 -2.40
N ALA A 17 16.49 51.58 -3.62
CA ALA A 17 16.28 50.24 -4.13
C ALA A 17 17.03 49.32 -3.15
N THR A 18 16.29 48.81 -2.17
CA THR A 18 16.83 47.83 -1.23
C THR A 18 17.24 46.65 -2.06
N ALA A 19 18.52 46.28 -2.01
CA ALA A 19 19.02 45.07 -2.61
C ALA A 19 19.10 44.00 -1.52
N ARG A 20 18.73 42.76 -1.85
CA ARG A 20 18.87 41.61 -0.97
C ARG A 20 19.75 40.54 -1.61
N THR A 21 20.50 39.84 -0.76
CA THR A 21 21.24 38.64 -1.15
C THR A 21 20.32 37.43 -1.03
N VAL A 22 20.09 36.74 -2.15
CA VAL A 22 19.30 35.50 -2.18
C VAL A 22 20.19 34.29 -2.45
N LYS A 23 20.03 33.24 -1.64
CA LYS A 23 20.52 31.88 -1.88
C LYS A 23 19.47 31.09 -2.67
N PHE A 24 19.79 30.75 -3.91
CA PHE A 24 19.05 29.77 -4.71
C PHE A 24 19.66 28.39 -4.48
N GLY A 25 18.89 27.44 -3.95
CA GLY A 25 19.27 26.03 -3.81
C GLY A 25 18.46 25.17 -4.77
N LEU A 26 19.11 24.29 -5.53
CA LEU A 26 18.44 23.45 -6.53
C LEU A 26 18.93 22.00 -6.52
N VAL A 27 18.00 21.06 -6.37
CA VAL A 27 18.17 19.63 -6.55
C VAL A 27 17.82 19.25 -7.98
N ALA A 28 18.82 18.82 -8.74
CA ALA A 28 18.70 18.41 -10.14
C ALA A 28 19.83 17.47 -10.59
N PHE A 29 19.48 16.52 -11.45
CA PHE A 29 20.35 15.43 -11.91
C PHE A 29 21.06 15.68 -13.26
N GLY A 30 20.81 16.82 -13.91
CA GLY A 30 21.50 17.21 -15.15
C GLY A 30 22.94 17.69 -14.94
N THR A 31 23.65 17.99 -16.02
CA THR A 31 25.06 18.39 -16.00
C THR A 31 25.27 19.87 -15.68
N THR A 32 24.38 20.71 -16.21
CA THR A 32 24.43 22.18 -16.10
C THR A 32 23.12 22.70 -15.51
N ALA A 33 23.22 23.77 -14.70
CA ALA A 33 22.07 24.46 -14.15
C ALA A 33 22.20 25.97 -14.30
N LYS A 34 21.08 26.61 -14.60
CA LYS A 34 20.92 28.07 -14.58
C LYS A 34 19.64 28.40 -13.81
N VAL A 35 19.62 29.53 -13.11
CA VAL A 35 18.37 30.17 -12.71
C VAL A 35 18.14 31.38 -13.60
N LYS A 36 16.95 31.46 -14.19
CA LYS A 36 16.49 32.60 -14.98
C LYS A 36 15.60 33.45 -14.09
N ILE A 37 16.07 34.65 -13.76
CA ILE A 37 15.36 35.62 -12.92
C ILE A 37 14.91 36.74 -13.86
N ASN A 38 13.58 36.91 -13.99
CA ASN A 38 12.98 37.71 -15.06
C ASN A 38 13.56 37.27 -16.44
N ASP A 39 14.20 38.17 -17.18
CA ASP A 39 14.82 37.86 -18.49
C ASP A 39 16.31 37.43 -18.42
N LEU A 40 16.95 37.50 -17.24
CA LEU A 40 18.38 37.27 -17.09
C LEU A 40 18.68 35.87 -16.54
N SER A 41 19.58 35.15 -17.21
CA SER A 41 20.01 33.80 -16.80
C SER A 41 21.37 33.81 -16.10
N TYR A 42 21.45 33.12 -14.96
CA TYR A 42 22.65 33.01 -14.14
C TYR A 42 23.02 31.54 -13.92
N THR A 43 24.25 31.17 -14.28
CA THR A 43 24.77 29.81 -14.07
C THR A 43 24.91 29.50 -12.58
N MET A 44 24.41 28.35 -12.15
CA MET A 44 24.56 27.83 -10.79
C MET A 44 25.76 26.89 -10.72
N THR A 45 26.34 26.71 -9.53
CA THR A 45 27.53 25.86 -9.31
C THR A 45 27.21 24.69 -8.38
N ARG A 46 27.85 23.53 -8.58
CA ARG A 46 27.75 22.40 -7.63
C ARG A 46 28.83 22.54 -6.55
N PRO A 47 28.49 22.67 -5.24
CA PRO A 47 29.49 22.68 -4.16
C PRO A 47 30.32 21.40 -4.10
N ASN A 48 29.70 20.28 -4.50
CA ASN A 48 30.33 19.00 -4.68
C ASN A 48 29.85 18.42 -6.01
N ASN A 49 30.76 18.08 -6.92
CA ASN A 49 30.41 17.61 -8.26
C ASN A 49 29.69 16.25 -8.30
N LYS A 50 29.64 15.52 -7.17
CA LYS A 50 28.87 14.28 -7.04
C LYS A 50 27.43 14.52 -6.62
N ASP A 51 27.17 15.58 -5.84
CA ASP A 51 25.83 15.80 -5.31
C ASP A 51 24.93 16.40 -6.38
N PRO A 52 23.66 15.97 -6.48
CA PRO A 52 22.66 16.49 -7.40
C PRO A 52 22.14 17.86 -6.93
N TYR A 53 23.00 18.65 -6.27
CA TYR A 53 22.70 19.93 -5.66
C TYR A 53 23.54 21.03 -6.32
N PHE A 54 22.86 22.09 -6.78
CA PHE A 54 23.43 23.32 -7.30
C PHE A 54 23.07 24.48 -6.38
N ILE A 55 23.94 25.49 -6.32
CA ILE A 55 23.69 26.75 -5.62
C ILE A 55 24.04 27.96 -6.48
N LEU A 56 23.35 29.07 -6.21
CA LEU A 56 23.77 30.40 -6.59
C LEU A 56 23.45 31.35 -5.43
N THR A 57 24.39 32.21 -5.07
CA THR A 57 24.12 33.38 -4.23
C THR A 57 24.16 34.62 -5.11
N LYS A 58 23.09 35.42 -5.09
CA LYS A 58 22.94 36.57 -6.00
C LYS A 58 22.31 37.75 -5.27
N GLU A 59 22.91 38.93 -5.42
CA GLU A 59 22.26 40.20 -5.10
C GLU A 59 21.24 40.53 -6.18
N ILE A 60 20.01 40.83 -5.73
CA ILE A 60 18.85 41.22 -6.55
C ILE A 60 18.14 42.41 -5.88
N ASP A 61 17.31 43.12 -6.63
CA ASP A 61 16.39 44.10 -6.04
C ASP A 61 15.40 43.38 -5.10
N ASP A 62 15.09 43.99 -3.96
CA ASP A 62 14.14 43.50 -2.95
C ASP A 62 12.69 43.79 -3.33
N ASN A 63 12.36 43.45 -4.57
CA ASN A 63 11.00 43.32 -5.04
C ASN A 63 10.61 41.83 -5.02
N GLU A 64 9.34 41.53 -5.28
CA GLU A 64 9.00 40.16 -5.67
C GLU A 64 9.66 39.85 -7.02
N ILE A 65 10.31 38.68 -7.12
CA ILE A 65 10.90 38.21 -8.39
C ILE A 65 10.17 37.00 -8.92
N VAL A 66 10.07 36.93 -10.25
CA VAL A 66 9.63 35.75 -10.99
C VAL A 66 10.86 35.05 -11.54
N TYR A 67 10.96 33.74 -11.34
CA TYR A 67 12.12 32.96 -11.78
C TYR A 67 11.74 31.55 -12.19
N LYS A 68 12.67 30.86 -12.86
CA LYS A 68 12.58 29.42 -13.15
C LYS A 68 13.96 28.82 -13.34
N TYR A 69 14.07 27.52 -13.14
CA TYR A 69 15.31 26.80 -13.40
C TYR A 69 15.43 26.31 -14.84
N ILE A 70 16.68 26.13 -15.27
CA ILE A 70 17.04 25.54 -16.55
C ILE A 70 18.09 24.47 -16.29
N ILE A 71 17.81 23.22 -16.68
CA ILE A 71 18.70 22.07 -16.53
C ILE A 71 19.00 21.51 -17.92
N ASP A 72 20.28 21.49 -18.30
CA ASP A 72 20.75 21.03 -19.62
C ASP A 72 19.91 21.62 -20.78
N ASP A 73 19.74 22.94 -20.71
CA ASP A 73 18.95 23.78 -21.64
C ASP A 73 17.44 23.47 -21.73
N LYS A 74 16.90 22.60 -20.87
CA LYS A 74 15.45 22.47 -20.63
C LYS A 74 15.01 23.39 -19.48
N GLU A 75 14.15 24.36 -19.77
CA GLU A 75 13.52 25.23 -18.76
C GLU A 75 12.41 24.47 -17.99
N GLU A 76 12.05 24.92 -16.77
CA GLU A 76 10.82 24.47 -16.11
C GLU A 76 9.57 24.97 -16.86
N GLU A 77 8.53 24.14 -16.88
CA GLU A 77 7.22 24.41 -17.53
C GLU A 77 6.35 25.41 -16.74
N PHE A 78 6.80 25.83 -15.55
CA PHE A 78 6.11 26.79 -14.67
C PHE A 78 7.08 27.86 -14.18
N TYR A 79 6.52 28.96 -13.70
CA TYR A 79 7.25 30.03 -13.02
C TYR A 79 7.13 29.87 -11.50
N ARG A 80 8.21 30.25 -10.80
CA ARG A 80 8.30 30.38 -9.35
C ARG A 80 8.29 31.86 -8.98
N THR A 81 7.81 32.18 -7.78
CA THR A 81 7.86 33.52 -7.21
C THR A 81 8.67 33.53 -5.91
N LEU A 82 9.34 34.64 -5.61
CA LEU A 82 10.03 34.85 -4.34
C LEU A 82 9.71 36.25 -3.80
N SER A 83 8.87 36.30 -2.77
CA SER A 83 8.31 37.52 -2.20
C SER A 83 9.36 38.47 -1.60
N VAL A 84 8.96 39.71 -1.33
CA VAL A 84 9.77 40.77 -0.69
C VAL A 84 10.37 40.27 0.64
N GLY A 85 11.61 40.66 0.95
CA GLY A 85 12.36 40.28 2.16
C GLY A 85 12.97 38.87 2.19
N VAL A 86 12.58 37.94 1.31
CA VAL A 86 13.01 36.53 1.41
C VAL A 86 14.42 36.30 0.84
N SER A 87 15.32 35.73 1.66
CA SER A 87 16.76 35.57 1.36
C SER A 87 17.20 34.16 0.92
N THR A 88 16.29 33.20 0.86
CA THR A 88 16.55 31.82 0.40
C THR A 88 15.36 31.29 -0.38
N THR A 89 15.60 30.51 -1.44
CA THR A 89 14.54 29.71 -2.07
C THR A 89 14.38 28.33 -1.43
N HIS A 90 15.17 28.05 -0.37
CA HIS A 90 15.43 26.71 0.16
C HIS A 90 16.08 25.80 -0.91
N ASN A 91 16.12 24.49 -0.67
CA ASN A 91 16.68 23.51 -1.60
C ASN A 91 15.56 22.95 -2.49
N GLU A 92 15.23 23.67 -3.56
CA GLU A 92 14.13 23.37 -4.46
C GLU A 92 14.37 22.13 -5.31
N PHE A 93 13.34 21.41 -5.74
CA PHE A 93 13.50 20.25 -6.63
C PHE A 93 13.03 20.60 -8.04
N PHE A 94 13.90 20.39 -9.04
CA PHE A 94 13.60 20.73 -10.44
C PHE A 94 12.35 19.99 -10.96
N GLY A 95 11.38 20.74 -11.50
CA GLY A 95 10.12 20.14 -11.97
C GLY A 95 9.15 19.75 -10.86
N ARG A 96 9.31 20.32 -9.66
CA ARG A 96 8.32 20.29 -8.57
C ARG A 96 7.99 21.72 -8.15
N LYS A 97 6.74 22.12 -8.36
CA LYS A 97 6.26 23.48 -8.13
C LYS A 97 6.45 23.92 -6.68
N ASP A 98 5.91 23.12 -5.75
CA ASP A 98 5.90 23.46 -4.33
C ASP A 98 7.20 22.98 -3.66
N THR A 99 8.07 23.91 -3.26
CA THR A 99 9.26 23.57 -2.48
C THR A 99 8.90 23.27 -1.02
N VAL A 100 8.28 24.25 -0.36
CA VAL A 100 7.76 24.17 1.02
C VAL A 100 6.24 24.25 0.96
N LYS A 101 5.54 23.37 1.67
CA LYS A 101 4.08 23.42 1.82
C LYS A 101 3.70 22.94 3.21
N GLU A 102 3.31 23.86 4.08
CA GLU A 102 2.82 23.53 5.42
C GLU A 102 1.58 22.63 5.32
N LEU A 103 1.56 21.54 6.08
CA LEU A 103 0.47 20.57 6.08
C LEU A 103 -0.35 20.72 7.38
N PRO A 104 -1.69 20.75 7.32
CA PRO A 104 -2.52 20.90 8.51
C PRO A 104 -2.33 19.70 9.42
N GLU A 105 -1.92 19.96 10.67
CA GLU A 105 -1.70 18.94 11.69
C GLU A 105 -3.01 18.52 12.36
N PHE A 106 -3.04 17.29 12.89
CA PHE A 106 -4.10 16.89 13.81
C PHE A 106 -4.03 17.73 15.10
N ASN A 107 -5.16 17.73 15.83
CA ASN A 107 -5.32 18.42 17.09
C ASN A 107 -5.84 17.44 18.16
N HIS A 108 -5.43 17.61 19.41
CA HIS A 108 -5.85 16.80 20.56
C HIS A 108 -5.49 17.53 21.86
N PRO A 109 -6.23 17.35 22.97
CA PRO A 109 -5.91 17.97 24.25
C PRO A 109 -4.50 17.68 24.79
N GLU A 110 -3.89 16.56 24.39
CA GLU A 110 -2.55 16.14 24.81
C GLU A 110 -1.45 16.41 23.76
N LYS A 111 -1.75 17.20 22.73
CA LYS A 111 -0.75 17.63 21.75
C LYS A 111 0.44 18.30 22.46
N ASP A 112 1.65 17.95 22.03
CA ASP A 112 2.93 18.41 22.58
C ASP A 112 3.19 18.05 24.07
N SER A 113 2.39 17.17 24.68
CA SER A 113 2.59 16.71 26.06
C SER A 113 3.82 15.80 26.25
N TRP A 114 4.29 15.13 25.20
CA TRP A 114 5.51 14.33 25.25
C TRP A 114 6.77 15.20 25.09
N THR A 115 7.34 15.61 26.23
CA THR A 115 8.44 16.58 26.29
C THR A 115 9.85 15.97 26.31
N LYS A 116 9.98 14.64 26.31
CA LYS A 116 11.27 13.92 26.42
C LYS A 116 12.00 13.72 25.08
N SER A 117 11.40 14.12 23.96
CA SER A 117 12.03 13.97 22.64
C SER A 117 13.00 15.12 22.33
N ILE A 118 13.84 14.99 21.30
CA ILE A 118 14.63 16.14 20.77
C ILE A 118 13.79 17.08 19.89
N GLY A 119 12.49 16.83 19.71
CA GLY A 119 11.60 17.58 18.84
C GLY A 119 11.81 17.33 17.35
N LYS A 120 11.10 18.12 16.53
CA LYS A 120 11.23 18.09 15.06
C LYS A 120 12.54 18.76 14.64
N THR A 121 13.36 18.01 13.92
CA THR A 121 14.59 18.49 13.25
C THR A 121 14.35 18.60 11.74
N SER A 122 15.21 19.29 10.98
CA SER A 122 15.02 19.45 9.51
C SER A 122 14.89 18.14 8.71
N LEU A 123 15.34 16.99 9.25
CA LEU A 123 15.08 15.66 8.66
C LEU A 123 13.58 15.29 8.63
N PHE A 124 12.80 15.73 9.62
CA PHE A 124 11.38 15.46 9.82
C PHE A 124 10.55 16.76 9.75
N ASP A 125 10.97 17.69 8.89
CA ASP A 125 10.17 18.85 8.53
C ASP A 125 9.08 18.43 7.53
N ASP A 126 7.84 18.33 8.01
CA ASP A 126 6.66 17.89 7.25
C ASP A 126 6.33 18.83 6.07
N SER A 127 6.84 20.05 6.09
CA SER A 127 6.64 21.02 5.00
C SER A 127 7.49 20.71 3.76
N TYR A 128 8.54 19.91 3.90
CA TYR A 128 9.55 19.62 2.88
C TYR A 128 9.63 18.12 2.56
N ILE A 129 10.15 17.78 1.38
CA ILE A 129 10.33 16.38 0.95
C ILE A 129 11.82 16.11 0.76
N PRO A 130 12.51 15.52 1.77
CA PRO A 130 13.90 15.13 1.70
C PRO A 130 14.27 14.36 0.43
N THR A 131 15.44 14.66 -0.13
CA THR A 131 16.06 13.85 -1.19
C THR A 131 17.29 13.14 -0.65
N VAL A 132 17.26 11.81 -0.65
CA VAL A 132 18.34 10.95 -0.15
C VAL A 132 19.05 10.31 -1.33
N HIS A 133 20.33 10.64 -1.51
CA HIS A 133 21.15 10.12 -2.60
C HIS A 133 22.30 9.26 -2.08
N ILE A 134 22.30 8.00 -2.50
CA ILE A 134 23.26 6.96 -2.09
C ILE A 134 24.28 6.74 -3.22
N TYR A 135 25.56 6.62 -2.86
CA TYR A 135 26.66 6.62 -3.84
C TYR A 135 27.52 5.36 -3.87
N GLY A 136 28.05 5.09 -5.06
CA GLY A 136 29.13 4.15 -5.31
C GLY A 136 28.66 2.79 -5.82
N GLU A 137 29.63 1.96 -6.20
CA GLU A 137 29.41 0.63 -6.76
C GLU A 137 28.66 -0.30 -5.80
N ASN A 138 29.00 -0.27 -4.50
CA ASN A 138 28.29 -1.01 -3.47
C ASN A 138 26.79 -0.68 -3.43
N ALA A 139 26.41 0.59 -3.69
CA ALA A 139 25.01 0.97 -3.80
C ALA A 139 24.34 0.34 -5.04
N ASN A 140 24.97 0.42 -6.23
CA ASN A 140 24.47 -0.27 -7.42
C ASN A 140 24.28 -1.78 -7.17
N ASN A 141 25.28 -2.43 -6.58
CA ASN A 141 25.23 -3.86 -6.27
C ASN A 141 24.13 -4.19 -5.26
N THR A 142 23.89 -3.31 -4.29
CA THR A 142 22.78 -3.43 -3.34
C THR A 142 21.42 -3.37 -4.03
N PHE A 143 21.17 -2.33 -4.83
CA PHE A 143 19.85 -2.11 -5.44
C PHE A 143 19.55 -3.06 -6.61
N THR A 144 20.57 -3.58 -7.29
CA THR A 144 20.41 -4.62 -8.33
C THR A 144 20.25 -6.03 -7.76
N THR A 145 20.95 -6.39 -6.67
CA THR A 145 20.90 -7.78 -6.13
C THR A 145 20.01 -7.94 -4.90
N GLY A 146 19.65 -6.85 -4.22
CA GLY A 146 19.06 -6.88 -2.88
C GLY A 146 20.03 -7.32 -1.78
N SER A 147 21.34 -7.37 -2.01
CA SER A 147 22.33 -7.76 -1.00
C SER A 147 22.73 -6.58 -0.11
N ALA A 148 22.94 -6.82 1.19
CA ALA A 148 23.46 -5.79 2.09
C ALA A 148 24.92 -5.39 1.75
N SER A 149 25.28 -4.13 1.99
CA SER A 149 26.64 -3.62 1.77
C SER A 149 26.99 -2.44 2.68
N VAL A 150 28.23 -1.94 2.60
CA VAL A 150 28.61 -0.65 3.21
C VAL A 150 28.80 0.40 2.11
N VAL A 151 28.04 1.49 2.18
CA VAL A 151 28.09 2.61 1.22
C VAL A 151 28.98 3.73 1.76
N LYS A 152 29.92 4.20 0.93
CA LYS A 152 30.95 5.17 1.35
C LYS A 152 30.40 6.58 1.58
N ARG A 153 29.28 6.94 0.96
CA ARG A 153 28.62 8.24 1.06
C ARG A 153 27.10 8.08 0.89
N VAL A 154 26.36 8.81 1.71
CA VAL A 154 24.94 9.16 1.49
C VAL A 154 24.82 10.67 1.71
N ALA A 155 24.07 11.35 0.84
CA ALA A 155 23.70 12.75 1.01
C ALA A 155 22.20 12.85 1.31
N PHE A 156 21.85 13.53 2.39
CA PHE A 156 20.50 13.92 2.73
C PHE A 156 20.37 15.40 2.39
N ILE A 157 19.66 15.72 1.31
CA ILE A 157 19.32 17.09 0.94
C ILE A 157 17.97 17.40 1.58
N LEU A 158 18.00 18.33 2.53
CA LEU A 158 16.88 18.75 3.36
C LEU A 158 16.47 20.18 2.96
N LYS A 159 15.55 20.80 3.69
CA LYS A 159 15.00 22.12 3.35
C LYS A 159 16.08 23.17 3.11
N ASP A 160 17.00 23.37 4.04
CA ASP A 160 18.11 24.33 3.90
C ASP A 160 19.51 23.70 3.91
N ASP A 161 19.61 22.48 4.43
CA ASP A 161 20.87 21.77 4.72
C ASP A 161 21.16 20.61 3.74
N VAL A 162 22.44 20.25 3.62
CA VAL A 162 22.90 19.01 2.97
C VAL A 162 23.77 18.23 3.94
N VAL A 163 23.19 17.19 4.58
CA VAL A 163 23.87 16.37 5.58
C VAL A 163 24.54 15.17 4.89
N ILE A 164 25.85 14.98 5.16
CA ILE A 164 26.66 13.94 4.53
C ILE A 164 27.02 12.86 5.54
N VAL A 165 26.49 11.66 5.31
CA VAL A 165 26.86 10.45 6.05
C VAL A 165 27.92 9.69 5.27
N LYS A 166 28.91 9.11 5.97
CA LYS A 166 29.98 8.29 5.37
C LYS A 166 29.99 6.90 5.99
N ASN A 167 30.38 5.90 5.21
CA ASN A 167 30.55 4.51 5.64
C ASN A 167 29.31 3.94 6.37
N ALA A 168 28.11 4.19 5.85
CA ALA A 168 26.88 3.62 6.39
C ALA A 168 26.72 2.17 5.91
N ALA A 169 26.37 1.27 6.82
CA ALA A 169 25.91 -0.06 6.47
C ALA A 169 24.46 0.02 5.99
N LEU A 170 24.18 -0.59 4.84
CA LEU A 170 22.88 -0.65 4.20
C LEU A 170 22.40 -2.11 4.25
N TYR A 171 21.40 -2.37 5.09
CA TYR A 171 20.74 -3.67 5.23
C TYR A 171 19.43 -3.70 4.46
N THR A 172 19.04 -4.86 3.92
CA THR A 172 17.87 -5.02 3.05
C THR A 172 16.89 -6.05 3.64
N LYS A 173 15.58 -5.78 3.52
CA LYS A 173 14.48 -6.69 3.90
C LYS A 173 13.43 -6.68 2.77
N ASN A 174 12.47 -7.61 2.74
CA ASN A 174 11.44 -7.72 1.68
C ASN A 174 12.03 -7.85 0.25
N ARG A 175 13.09 -8.64 0.09
CA ARG A 175 13.83 -8.81 -1.18
C ARG A 175 13.06 -9.58 -2.26
N ASN A 176 11.86 -10.09 -1.95
CA ASN A 176 10.88 -10.60 -2.89
C ASN A 176 10.26 -9.48 -3.75
N TRP A 177 10.35 -8.22 -3.35
CA TRP A 177 9.84 -7.08 -4.12
C TRP A 177 10.90 -6.46 -5.05
N ASP A 178 10.42 -5.79 -6.10
CA ASP A 178 11.22 -4.98 -7.04
C ASP A 178 11.91 -3.81 -6.32
N LYS A 179 11.12 -2.98 -5.62
CA LYS A 179 11.56 -1.93 -4.71
C LYS A 179 11.52 -2.51 -3.30
N PHE A 180 12.66 -2.74 -2.67
CA PHE A 180 12.73 -3.37 -1.34
C PHE A 180 13.00 -2.32 -0.25
N GLN A 181 12.51 -2.57 0.98
CA GLN A 181 12.85 -1.76 2.15
C GLN A 181 14.32 -1.94 2.56
N PHE A 182 14.93 -0.85 3.01
CA PHE A 182 16.32 -0.87 3.50
C PHE A 182 16.50 -0.09 4.79
N ARG A 183 17.55 -0.41 5.54
CA ARG A 183 17.96 0.29 6.76
C ARG A 183 19.38 0.81 6.61
N LEU A 184 19.57 2.11 6.85
CA LEU A 184 20.88 2.72 7.01
C LEU A 184 21.28 2.71 8.48
N VAL A 185 22.39 2.05 8.78
CA VAL A 185 23.07 2.07 10.08
C VAL A 185 24.38 2.81 9.89
N MET A 186 24.52 3.96 10.55
CA MET A 186 25.70 4.82 10.49
C MET A 186 26.74 4.35 11.52
N ASN A 187 27.97 4.89 11.49
CA ASN A 187 29.12 4.28 12.18
C ASN A 187 29.21 4.55 13.71
N TYR A 188 28.12 4.28 14.44
CA TYR A 188 28.07 4.48 15.89
C TYR A 188 28.94 3.49 16.68
N SER A 189 29.32 2.35 16.10
CA SER A 189 30.23 1.37 16.69
C SER A 189 31.63 1.94 16.99
N ASN A 190 31.99 3.08 16.40
CA ASN A 190 33.22 3.81 16.68
C ASN A 190 32.99 5.02 17.60
N GLY A 191 31.81 5.14 18.22
CA GLY A 191 31.38 6.30 19.02
C GLY A 191 30.81 7.47 18.22
N ASP A 192 30.67 7.37 16.89
CA ASP A 192 30.09 8.44 16.07
C ASP A 192 28.55 8.43 16.14
N MET A 193 28.04 9.18 17.11
CA MET A 193 26.62 9.36 17.39
C MET A 193 25.98 10.51 16.59
N THR A 194 26.72 11.16 15.69
CA THR A 194 26.28 12.42 15.03
C THR A 194 25.19 12.21 13.96
N GLY A 195 25.31 11.15 13.15
CA GLY A 195 24.30 10.71 12.18
C GLY A 195 23.70 11.85 11.33
N VAL A 196 22.36 11.90 11.27
CA VAL A 196 21.58 13.03 10.73
C VAL A 196 20.77 13.63 11.89
N TYR A 197 21.20 14.80 12.39
CA TYR A 197 20.75 15.40 13.66
C TYR A 197 20.67 14.39 14.81
N GLY A 198 21.75 13.64 15.01
CA GLY A 198 21.88 12.62 16.05
C GLY A 198 21.14 11.30 15.78
N ARG A 199 20.53 11.12 14.60
CA ARG A 199 19.87 9.85 14.24
C ARG A 199 20.78 9.05 13.31
N TYR A 200 21.16 7.85 13.78
CA TYR A 200 22.18 7.00 13.17
C TYR A 200 21.65 5.61 12.79
N VAL A 201 20.37 5.33 13.07
CA VAL A 201 19.62 4.21 12.51
C VAL A 201 18.35 4.75 11.87
N LEU A 202 18.21 4.60 10.55
CA LEU A 202 17.05 5.06 9.78
C LEU A 202 16.56 3.94 8.85
N LYS A 203 15.25 3.67 8.88
CA LYS A 203 14.56 2.67 8.06
C LYS A 203 13.83 3.37 6.92
N PHE A 204 13.93 2.80 5.73
CA PHE A 204 13.29 3.27 4.50
C PHE A 204 12.31 2.18 4.07
N ARG A 205 11.02 2.37 4.35
CA ARG A 205 9.96 1.43 3.96
C ARG A 205 9.61 1.66 2.50
N ASP A 206 9.58 0.57 1.76
CA ASP A 206 9.18 0.48 0.36
C ASP A 206 7.68 0.75 0.16
N ASN A 207 6.86 0.35 1.15
CA ASN A 207 5.42 0.54 1.22
C ASN A 207 4.66 -0.14 0.07
N ASN A 208 5.16 -1.29 -0.40
CA ASN A 208 4.62 -1.94 -1.61
C ASN A 208 3.23 -2.57 -1.42
N GLU A 209 2.73 -2.69 -0.19
CA GLU A 209 1.39 -3.22 0.10
C GLU A 209 0.32 -2.14 0.17
N ASP A 210 0.67 -0.87 0.42
CA ASP A 210 -0.28 0.23 0.51
C ASP A 210 -0.16 1.16 -0.71
N PRO A 211 -1.20 1.26 -1.56
CA PRO A 211 -1.18 2.11 -2.75
C PRO A 211 -1.13 3.61 -2.44
N THR A 212 -1.43 4.03 -1.21
CA THR A 212 -1.53 5.45 -0.84
C THR A 212 -0.22 6.06 -0.35
N PHE A 213 0.71 5.24 0.16
CA PHE A 213 1.87 5.64 1.00
C PHE A 213 1.52 6.28 2.35
N PHE A 214 0.26 6.65 2.62
CA PHE A 214 -0.07 7.55 3.71
C PHE A 214 -0.25 6.86 5.06
N ARG A 215 -0.58 5.57 5.10
CA ARG A 215 -0.99 4.86 6.33
C ARG A 215 0.03 4.94 7.48
N GLN A 216 1.29 4.62 7.21
CA GLN A 216 2.36 4.69 8.23
C GLN A 216 2.61 6.12 8.73
N LYS A 217 2.55 7.13 7.84
CA LYS A 217 2.76 8.53 8.22
C LYS A 217 1.59 9.09 9.02
N LEU A 218 0.35 8.81 8.60
CA LEU A 218 -0.85 9.17 9.35
C LEU A 218 -0.83 8.54 10.75
N TYR A 219 -0.48 7.27 10.88
CA TYR A 219 -0.32 6.62 12.20
C TYR A 219 0.74 7.33 13.07
N SER A 220 1.91 7.65 12.52
CA SER A 220 2.97 8.42 13.19
C SER A 220 2.46 9.77 13.70
N ASP A 221 1.69 10.48 12.87
CA ASP A 221 1.13 11.80 13.20
C ASP A 221 0.10 11.73 14.33
N ILE A 222 -0.76 10.71 14.34
CA ILE A 222 -1.72 10.49 15.44
C ILE A 222 -0.97 10.20 16.74
N MET A 223 0.01 9.29 16.73
CA MET A 223 0.81 8.96 17.91
C MET A 223 1.56 10.19 18.48
N ASN A 224 2.11 11.05 17.62
CA ASN A 224 2.72 12.32 18.02
C ASN A 224 1.68 13.26 18.65
N THR A 225 0.50 13.38 18.03
CA THR A 225 -0.57 14.30 18.45
C THR A 225 -1.21 13.90 19.78
N ILE A 226 -1.24 12.61 20.12
CA ILE A 226 -1.72 12.11 21.43
C ILE A 226 -0.63 12.07 22.51
N GLY A 227 0.56 12.60 22.23
CA GLY A 227 1.65 12.67 23.21
C GLY A 227 2.19 11.30 23.64
N ALA A 228 2.35 10.36 22.70
CA ALA A 228 2.99 9.08 22.95
C ALA A 228 4.45 9.06 22.42
N PRO A 229 5.39 8.35 23.08
CA PRO A 229 6.71 8.10 22.52
C PRO A 229 6.60 7.32 21.22
N THR A 230 7.04 7.91 20.10
CA THR A 230 6.74 7.38 18.77
C THR A 230 7.84 7.66 17.74
N ILE A 231 8.05 6.72 16.82
CA ILE A 231 9.00 6.89 15.72
C ILE A 231 8.57 8.05 14.82
N GLN A 232 9.51 8.95 14.54
CA GLN A 232 9.30 10.02 13.57
C GLN A 232 9.38 9.45 12.14
N THR A 233 8.51 9.97 11.27
CA THR A 233 8.27 9.45 9.92
C THR A 233 8.13 10.62 8.93
N ILE A 234 8.67 10.49 7.72
CA ILE A 234 8.55 11.46 6.62
C ILE A 234 8.65 10.75 5.25
N PHE A 235 8.17 11.38 4.18
CA PHE A 235 8.39 10.87 2.82
C PHE A 235 9.71 11.37 2.24
N ALA A 236 10.50 10.48 1.65
CA ALA A 236 11.80 10.81 1.07
C ALA A 236 11.95 10.27 -0.35
N ARG A 237 12.46 11.09 -1.27
CA ARG A 237 12.84 10.66 -2.62
C ARG A 237 14.20 9.98 -2.56
N VAL A 238 14.31 8.74 -3.02
CA VAL A 238 15.58 7.98 -2.98
C VAL A 238 16.18 7.86 -4.37
N TYR A 239 17.47 8.16 -4.47
CA TYR A 239 18.30 8.02 -5.67
C TYR A 239 19.56 7.23 -5.38
N VAL A 240 20.06 6.50 -6.38
CA VAL A 240 21.33 5.77 -6.33
C VAL A 240 22.12 6.14 -7.58
N ASN A 241 23.31 6.75 -7.40
CA ASN A 241 24.17 7.19 -8.51
C ASN A 241 23.41 7.94 -9.65
N ASN A 242 22.58 8.94 -9.27
CA ASN A 242 21.72 9.77 -10.14
C ASN A 242 20.51 9.07 -10.78
N ILE A 243 20.34 7.76 -10.59
CA ILE A 243 19.18 7.02 -11.08
C ILE A 243 18.13 6.93 -9.94
N PRO A 244 16.84 7.22 -10.20
CA PRO A 244 15.80 7.15 -9.18
C PRO A 244 15.57 5.71 -8.69
N VAL A 245 15.24 5.57 -7.42
CA VAL A 245 14.69 4.33 -6.83
C VAL A 245 13.19 4.49 -6.54
N GLY A 246 12.75 5.71 -6.23
CA GLY A 246 11.34 6.06 -6.01
C GLY A 246 11.11 6.77 -4.68
N LEU A 247 9.84 6.85 -4.28
CA LEU A 247 9.43 7.37 -2.98
C LEU A 247 9.57 6.27 -1.91
N TYR A 248 10.07 6.64 -0.74
CA TYR A 248 10.14 5.79 0.44
C TYR A 248 9.54 6.51 1.64
N VAL A 249 8.99 5.73 2.57
CA VAL A 249 8.67 6.23 3.92
C VAL A 249 9.94 6.10 4.77
N LEU A 250 10.58 7.23 5.07
CA LEU A 250 11.75 7.31 5.93
C LEU A 250 11.28 7.45 7.38
N GLN A 251 11.75 6.56 8.26
CA GLN A 251 11.40 6.56 9.67
C GLN A 251 12.56 6.13 10.57
N GLU A 252 12.42 6.39 11.87
CA GLU A 252 13.26 5.78 12.91
C GLU A 252 12.92 4.29 13.11
N GLU A 253 13.79 3.56 13.81
CA GLU A 253 13.56 2.16 14.22
C GLU A 253 13.38 2.11 15.74
N ALA A 254 12.19 1.74 16.22
CA ALA A 254 11.82 1.81 17.64
C ALA A 254 12.76 1.01 18.54
N ALA A 255 13.10 -0.22 18.13
CA ALA A 255 14.05 -1.08 18.83
C ALA A 255 15.53 -0.73 18.56
N SER A 256 15.89 0.56 18.66
CA SER A 256 17.25 1.04 18.49
C SER A 256 17.68 2.07 19.52
N GLU A 257 18.97 2.03 19.87
CA GLU A 257 19.63 3.04 20.71
C GLU A 257 19.63 4.44 20.04
N SER A 258 19.37 4.50 18.72
CA SER A 258 19.20 5.76 17.98
C SER A 258 17.85 6.40 18.27
N PHE A 259 16.78 5.60 18.28
CA PHE A 259 15.43 6.08 18.55
C PHE A 259 15.25 6.45 20.02
N VAL A 260 15.64 5.58 20.96
CA VAL A 260 15.37 5.87 22.37
C VAL A 260 16.11 7.13 22.84
N ARG A 261 17.31 7.40 22.28
CA ARG A 261 18.01 8.66 22.55
C ARG A 261 17.31 9.90 21.96
N SER A 262 16.70 9.80 20.77
CA SER A 262 15.96 10.93 20.17
C SER A 262 14.56 11.12 20.75
N ALA A 263 13.93 10.07 21.29
CA ALA A 263 12.55 10.08 21.79
C ALA A 263 12.42 10.25 23.31
N PHE A 264 13.41 9.81 24.11
CA PHE A 264 13.36 9.84 25.58
C PHE A 264 14.44 10.73 26.23
N HIS A 265 15.50 11.10 25.50
CA HIS A 265 16.66 11.80 26.05
C HIS A 265 16.93 13.14 25.36
N GLY A 266 15.86 13.91 25.12
CA GLY A 266 15.91 15.26 24.55
C GLY A 266 15.17 16.33 25.36
N ASP A 267 15.39 17.59 25.00
CA ASP A 267 14.84 18.78 25.67
C ASP A 267 13.65 19.44 24.92
N ASN A 268 13.11 18.75 23.91
CA ASN A 268 12.13 19.20 22.92
C ASN A 268 12.56 20.43 22.07
N ASN A 269 13.82 20.86 22.15
CA ASN A 269 14.37 22.04 21.49
C ASN A 269 15.62 21.71 20.64
N GLY A 270 15.75 20.46 20.18
CA GLY A 270 16.82 19.99 19.32
C GLY A 270 18.06 19.45 20.04
N ASN A 271 18.12 19.48 21.38
CA ASN A 271 19.31 19.07 22.13
C ASN A 271 19.12 17.71 22.82
N PHE A 272 20.19 16.92 22.87
CA PHE A 272 20.24 15.67 23.63
C PHE A 272 20.66 15.91 25.08
N LEU A 273 19.90 15.35 26.02
CA LEU A 273 20.21 15.37 27.45
C LEU A 273 21.23 14.28 27.83
N LEU A 274 21.16 13.11 27.18
CA LEU A 274 22.05 11.97 27.43
C LEU A 274 23.01 11.80 26.24
N ASN A 275 24.32 11.89 26.54
CA ASN A 275 25.38 11.91 25.53
C ASN A 275 26.32 10.69 25.59
N ASP A 276 26.36 9.92 26.70
CA ASP A 276 27.06 8.63 26.72
C ASP A 276 26.09 7.49 26.34
N TYR A 277 26.31 6.91 25.17
CA TYR A 277 25.61 5.72 24.68
C TYR A 277 25.51 4.58 25.72
N ASN A 278 26.51 4.43 26.60
CA ASN A 278 26.54 3.38 27.63
C ASN A 278 25.50 3.58 28.74
N GLU A 279 25.02 4.82 28.94
CA GLU A 279 24.00 5.17 29.93
C GLU A 279 22.57 4.88 29.46
N LEU A 280 22.35 4.56 28.18
CA LEU A 280 21.03 4.18 27.65
C LEU A 280 20.52 2.82 28.19
N GLY A 281 19.21 2.72 28.41
CA GLY A 281 18.51 1.48 28.77
C GLY A 281 18.42 0.48 27.62
N HIS A 282 17.56 -0.54 27.72
CA HIS A 282 17.50 -1.66 26.78
C HIS A 282 16.34 -1.50 25.77
N PRO A 283 16.57 -0.98 24.54
CA PRO A 283 15.57 -1.10 23.47
C PRO A 283 15.48 -2.55 23.00
N LEU A 284 14.29 -3.13 23.08
CA LEU A 284 14.00 -4.52 22.68
C LEU A 284 12.91 -4.56 21.61
N ASP A 285 13.18 -5.28 20.53
CA ASP A 285 12.26 -5.57 19.43
C ASP A 285 11.36 -6.75 19.83
N CYS A 286 10.04 -6.57 19.84
CA CYS A 286 9.11 -7.58 20.29
C CYS A 286 8.53 -8.35 19.10
N ALA A 287 9.13 -9.51 18.83
CA ALA A 287 8.67 -10.41 17.78
C ALA A 287 7.35 -11.11 18.17
N THR A 288 6.62 -11.65 17.17
CA THR A 288 5.42 -12.48 17.35
C THR A 288 5.55 -13.44 18.54
N GLY A 289 4.54 -13.43 19.42
CA GLY A 289 4.55 -14.17 20.68
C GLY A 289 5.16 -13.40 21.86
N SER A 290 5.51 -12.12 21.69
CA SER A 290 5.92 -11.26 22.81
C SER A 290 4.68 -10.80 23.60
N ASP A 291 4.63 -11.19 24.88
CA ASP A 291 3.59 -10.82 25.82
C ASP A 291 4.15 -10.69 27.25
N PHE A 292 3.38 -10.07 28.14
CA PHE A 292 3.77 -9.73 29.51
C PHE A 292 3.37 -10.79 30.56
N GLU A 293 2.79 -11.92 30.14
CA GLU A 293 2.51 -13.08 30.99
C GLU A 293 3.79 -13.60 31.68
N PHE A 294 3.70 -13.93 32.97
CA PHE A 294 4.80 -14.53 33.72
C PHE A 294 4.82 -16.04 33.54
N ILE A 295 5.90 -16.55 32.96
CA ILE A 295 6.15 -17.98 32.77
C ILE A 295 7.43 -18.34 33.52
N GLU A 296 7.32 -19.18 34.56
CA GLU A 296 8.46 -19.61 35.37
C GLU A 296 9.49 -20.35 34.51
N GLY A 297 10.78 -19.96 34.63
CA GLY A 297 11.87 -20.53 33.83
C GLY A 297 11.90 -20.10 32.36
N SER A 298 10.99 -19.23 31.90
CA SER A 298 11.04 -18.67 30.55
C SER A 298 12.28 -17.80 30.32
N THR A 299 12.82 -17.90 29.10
CA THR A 299 13.92 -17.03 28.63
C THR A 299 13.41 -15.73 28.00
N TYR A 300 12.09 -15.59 27.83
CA TYR A 300 11.44 -14.47 27.14
C TYR A 300 12.07 -14.14 25.78
N SER A 301 12.51 -15.18 25.05
CA SER A 301 13.36 -15.01 23.86
C SER A 301 12.71 -14.33 22.65
N THR A 302 11.40 -14.05 22.69
CA THR A 302 10.66 -13.24 21.69
C THR A 302 11.00 -11.75 21.78
N PHE A 303 11.35 -11.25 22.97
CA PHE A 303 11.96 -9.94 23.17
C PHE A 303 13.42 -9.99 22.69
N LYS A 304 13.71 -9.37 21.54
CA LYS A 304 15.03 -9.40 20.89
C LYS A 304 15.82 -8.15 21.20
N SER A 305 17.07 -8.30 21.59
CA SER A 305 18.02 -7.19 21.58
C SER A 305 18.91 -7.25 20.33
N SER A 306 19.13 -6.08 19.71
CA SER A 306 20.15 -5.90 18.67
C SER A 306 21.58 -5.85 19.25
N ASN A 307 21.74 -5.61 20.55
CA ASN A 307 23.02 -5.52 21.23
C ASN A 307 23.12 -6.46 22.44
N THR A 308 23.25 -7.76 22.14
CA THR A 308 23.31 -8.85 23.14
C THR A 308 24.58 -8.86 24.00
N THR A 309 25.55 -7.96 23.78
CA THR A 309 26.71 -7.80 24.67
C THR A 309 26.44 -6.84 25.82
N ARG A 310 25.54 -5.86 25.63
CA ARG A 310 25.03 -4.99 26.70
C ARG A 310 23.82 -5.57 27.40
N TYR A 311 22.95 -6.24 26.65
CA TYR A 311 21.56 -6.45 27.04
C TYR A 311 21.15 -7.92 27.08
N ASN A 312 20.29 -8.27 28.05
CA ASN A 312 19.62 -9.56 28.14
C ASN A 312 18.21 -9.38 28.75
N ASN A 313 17.42 -10.46 28.78
CA ASN A 313 15.98 -10.40 29.04
C ASN A 313 15.62 -10.51 30.54
N SER A 314 16.59 -10.37 31.46
CA SER A 314 16.31 -10.40 32.91
C SER A 314 15.39 -9.26 33.37
N ARG A 315 15.52 -8.06 32.78
CA ARG A 315 14.63 -6.92 33.08
C ARG A 315 13.19 -7.18 32.64
N ILE A 316 12.99 -7.89 31.52
CA ILE A 316 11.66 -8.36 31.08
C ILE A 316 11.12 -9.46 32.00
N ALA A 317 11.94 -10.42 32.42
CA ALA A 317 11.51 -11.41 33.40
C ALA A 317 11.06 -10.77 34.73
N ALA A 318 11.73 -9.69 35.16
CA ALA A 318 11.33 -8.90 36.32
C ALA A 318 10.02 -8.12 36.07
N LEU A 319 9.86 -7.46 34.90
CA LEU A 319 8.62 -6.78 34.52
C LEU A 319 7.42 -7.73 34.48
N ASN A 320 7.52 -8.88 33.80
CA ASN A 320 6.45 -9.87 33.73
C ASN A 320 6.11 -10.41 35.13
N LYS A 321 7.11 -10.60 36.00
CA LYS A 321 6.89 -10.97 37.40
C LYS A 321 6.15 -9.89 38.19
N ALA A 322 6.50 -8.61 38.00
CA ALA A 322 5.78 -7.49 38.60
C ALA A 322 4.32 -7.40 38.09
N PHE A 323 4.08 -7.61 36.80
CA PHE A 323 2.73 -7.74 36.21
C PHE A 323 1.93 -8.90 36.82
N TYR A 324 2.57 -10.04 37.10
CA TYR A 324 1.95 -11.18 37.76
C TYR A 324 1.58 -10.86 39.21
N ASP A 325 2.51 -10.29 40.00
CA ASP A 325 2.31 -9.99 41.42
C ASP A 325 1.37 -8.80 41.68
N LEU A 326 1.21 -7.89 40.71
CA LEU A 326 0.31 -6.73 40.79
C LEU A 326 -1.13 -7.14 41.14
N ASN A 327 -1.68 -6.63 42.24
CA ASN A 327 -3.10 -6.70 42.52
C ASN A 327 -3.85 -5.61 41.73
N ALA A 328 -4.37 -5.97 40.55
CA ALA A 328 -5.09 -5.02 39.69
C ALA A 328 -6.38 -4.44 40.33
N SER A 329 -6.91 -5.05 41.39
CA SER A 329 -8.03 -4.46 42.16
C SER A 329 -7.60 -3.40 43.19
N ASN A 330 -6.31 -3.13 43.34
CA ASN A 330 -5.77 -2.11 44.24
C ASN A 330 -5.19 -0.93 43.45
N ASP A 331 -5.86 0.22 43.52
CA ASP A 331 -5.46 1.44 42.81
C ASP A 331 -4.10 1.99 43.26
N GLU A 332 -3.70 1.79 44.53
CA GLU A 332 -2.39 2.24 45.04
C GLU A 332 -1.25 1.38 44.48
N GLU A 333 -1.45 0.07 44.36
CA GLU A 333 -0.49 -0.82 43.69
C GLU A 333 -0.39 -0.52 42.20
N ILE A 334 -1.49 -0.17 41.53
CA ILE A 334 -1.46 0.25 40.12
C ILE A 334 -0.70 1.56 39.95
N GLU A 335 -0.88 2.56 40.81
CA GLU A 335 -0.14 3.83 40.71
C GLU A 335 1.37 3.63 40.96
N ASN A 336 1.73 2.80 41.96
CA ASN A 336 3.13 2.44 42.21
C ASN A 336 3.73 1.65 41.03
N PHE A 337 2.99 0.69 40.45
CA PHE A 337 3.41 -0.05 39.26
C PHE A 337 3.57 0.86 38.04
N ASN A 338 2.64 1.79 37.83
CA ASN A 338 2.72 2.81 36.79
C ASN A 338 4.00 3.65 36.91
N LYS A 339 4.33 4.06 38.14
CA LYS A 339 5.50 4.88 38.43
C LYS A 339 6.83 4.12 38.29
N GLU A 340 6.90 2.88 38.78
CA GLU A 340 8.18 2.19 39.01
C GLU A 340 8.53 1.11 37.97
N TRP A 341 7.54 0.59 37.24
CA TRP A 341 7.71 -0.60 36.38
C TRP A 341 7.26 -0.40 34.93
N PHE A 342 6.11 0.22 34.69
CA PHE A 342 5.54 0.25 33.35
C PHE A 342 4.65 1.47 33.13
N ASP A 343 4.91 2.23 32.08
CA ASP A 343 4.11 3.39 31.74
C ASP A 343 2.74 2.98 31.16
N ILE A 344 1.71 3.02 32.02
CA ILE A 344 0.35 2.63 31.65
C ILE A 344 -0.21 3.60 30.60
N ASP A 345 0.13 4.90 30.66
CA ASP A 345 -0.45 5.90 29.76
C ASP A 345 -0.04 5.72 28.29
N SER A 346 1.27 5.63 28.03
CA SER A 346 1.79 5.34 26.69
C SER A 346 1.29 4.00 26.15
N PHE A 347 1.16 2.98 27.02
CA PHE A 347 0.54 1.71 26.66
C PHE A 347 -0.94 1.85 26.28
N LEU A 348 -1.77 2.52 27.08
CA LEU A 348 -3.19 2.72 26.77
C LEU A 348 -3.40 3.49 25.46
N LYS A 349 -2.61 4.54 25.21
CA LYS A 349 -2.58 5.28 23.94
C LYS A 349 -2.22 4.37 22.76
N ALA A 350 -1.17 3.57 22.92
CA ALA A 350 -0.73 2.59 21.93
C ALA A 350 -1.82 1.57 21.59
N ILE A 351 -2.41 0.90 22.59
CA ILE A 351 -3.44 -0.11 22.36
C ILE A 351 -4.75 0.52 21.86
N ALA A 352 -5.12 1.73 22.30
CA ALA A 352 -6.30 2.43 21.78
C ALA A 352 -6.17 2.67 20.27
N LEU A 353 -5.02 3.17 19.80
CA LEU A 353 -4.81 3.45 18.37
C LEU A 353 -4.71 2.17 17.53
N GLN A 354 -4.05 1.12 18.01
CA GLN A 354 -3.98 -0.19 17.33
C GLN A 354 -5.39 -0.76 17.08
N TYR A 355 -6.26 -0.73 18.10
CA TYR A 355 -7.66 -1.16 17.98
C TYR A 355 -8.47 -0.25 17.04
N LEU A 356 -8.35 1.08 17.18
CA LEU A 356 -9.11 2.01 16.36
C LEU A 356 -8.74 1.88 14.87
N THR A 357 -7.45 1.81 14.55
CA THR A 357 -6.95 1.72 13.16
C THR A 357 -7.03 0.32 12.55
N GLY A 358 -7.36 -0.71 13.34
CA GLY A 358 -7.36 -2.10 12.89
C GLY A 358 -5.96 -2.57 12.50
N HIS A 359 -4.95 -2.23 13.29
CA HIS A 359 -3.56 -2.64 13.09
C HIS A 359 -3.43 -4.16 13.31
N TRP A 360 -3.74 -4.97 12.31
CA TRP A 360 -3.89 -6.43 12.48
C TRP A 360 -2.56 -7.14 12.79
N ASP A 361 -1.44 -6.57 12.36
CA ASP A 361 -0.09 -7.05 12.66
C ASP A 361 0.47 -6.26 13.86
N SER A 362 -0.19 -6.37 15.02
CA SER A 362 0.14 -5.61 16.24
C SER A 362 0.00 -6.44 17.51
N TYR A 363 0.24 -5.82 18.68
CA TYR A 363 0.09 -6.48 19.96
C TYR A 363 -1.34 -7.03 20.17
N TRP A 364 -2.40 -6.27 19.85
CA TRP A 364 -3.79 -6.74 19.98
C TRP A 364 -4.06 -8.04 19.23
N PHE A 365 -3.68 -8.12 17.96
CA PHE A 365 -4.21 -9.16 17.07
C PHE A 365 -3.21 -10.27 16.77
N TYR A 366 -1.90 -10.01 16.89
CA TYR A 366 -0.86 -11.01 16.57
C TYR A 366 0.43 -10.89 17.43
N SER A 367 0.35 -10.29 18.63
CA SER A 367 1.44 -10.18 19.63
C SER A 367 2.82 -9.77 19.07
N THR A 368 2.83 -8.79 18.16
CA THR A 368 4.03 -8.37 17.39
C THR A 368 4.06 -6.86 17.11
N ASN A 369 5.11 -6.38 16.45
CA ASN A 369 5.30 -5.01 15.96
C ASN A 369 5.14 -3.91 17.03
N PHE A 370 5.67 -4.22 18.21
CA PHE A 370 5.99 -3.23 19.22
C PHE A 370 7.47 -3.33 19.61
N ALA A 371 7.95 -2.34 20.32
CA ALA A 371 9.21 -2.36 21.03
C ALA A 371 8.94 -1.99 22.49
N VAL A 372 9.84 -2.38 23.38
CA VAL A 372 9.87 -1.91 24.75
C VAL A 372 11.23 -1.30 25.08
N TYR A 373 11.22 -0.30 25.94
CA TYR A 373 12.43 0.38 26.42
C TYR A 373 12.28 0.68 27.90
N ASP A 374 13.24 0.28 28.73
CA ASP A 374 13.34 0.75 30.11
C ASP A 374 14.16 2.03 30.18
N ASP A 375 13.59 3.10 30.77
CA ASP A 375 14.33 4.34 30.95
C ASP A 375 15.19 4.26 32.22
N PRO A 376 16.54 4.31 32.11
CA PRO A 376 17.43 4.23 33.26
C PRO A 376 17.39 5.48 34.14
N THR A 377 16.84 6.60 33.66
CA THR A 377 16.68 7.84 34.46
C THR A 377 15.45 7.80 35.37
N GLU A 378 14.51 6.89 35.12
CA GLU A 378 13.32 6.64 35.94
C GLU A 378 13.32 5.26 36.63
N SER A 379 14.32 4.42 36.33
CA SER A 379 14.53 3.13 36.98
C SER A 379 15.22 3.27 38.34
N THR A 380 15.07 2.25 39.19
CA THR A 380 15.72 2.20 40.51
C THR A 380 16.73 1.05 40.58
N GLU A 381 17.38 0.83 41.73
CA GLU A 381 18.23 -0.36 41.94
C GLU A 381 17.44 -1.69 41.85
N THR A 382 16.10 -1.64 42.01
CA THR A 382 15.23 -2.82 42.14
C THR A 382 14.08 -2.88 41.14
N THR A 383 13.82 -1.81 40.39
CA THR A 383 12.70 -1.69 39.43
C THR A 383 13.20 -1.09 38.11
N PHE A 384 12.61 -1.50 37.00
CA PHE A 384 12.97 -1.01 35.66
C PHE A 384 11.73 -0.40 35.02
N LYS A 385 11.74 0.92 34.77
CA LYS A 385 10.58 1.68 34.28
C LYS A 385 10.46 1.55 32.76
N PHE A 386 9.64 0.62 32.30
CA PHE A 386 9.42 0.35 30.89
C PHE A 386 8.37 1.25 30.23
N TYR A 387 8.56 1.49 28.94
CA TYR A 387 7.65 2.13 28.01
C TYR A 387 7.30 1.18 26.86
N PHE A 388 6.05 1.24 26.39
CA PHE A 388 5.57 0.49 25.22
C PHE A 388 5.56 1.41 23.99
N ILE A 389 6.18 0.98 22.89
CA ILE A 389 6.32 1.78 21.66
C ILE A 389 5.79 0.97 20.47
N CYS A 390 4.80 1.48 19.73
CA CYS A 390 4.32 0.84 18.50
C CYS A 390 5.34 0.98 17.35
N GLN A 391 5.38 0.02 16.42
CA GLN A 391 6.14 0.12 15.16
C GLN A 391 5.43 -0.63 14.01
N ASP A 392 6.01 -0.58 12.80
CA ASP A 392 5.54 -1.25 11.56
C ASP A 392 4.01 -1.19 11.33
N TRP A 393 3.53 0.05 11.08
CA TRP A 393 2.12 0.43 10.94
C TRP A 393 1.54 0.33 9.53
N ASP A 394 2.14 -0.47 8.64
CA ASP A 394 1.68 -0.63 7.26
C ASP A 394 0.30 -1.30 7.20
N GLY A 395 0.07 -2.36 7.98
CA GLY A 395 -1.21 -3.08 8.08
C GLY A 395 -2.29 -2.36 8.88
N THR A 396 -2.60 -1.09 8.55
CA THR A 396 -3.54 -0.22 9.26
C THR A 396 -4.59 0.42 8.33
N PHE A 397 -5.62 1.06 8.89
CA PHE A 397 -6.70 1.74 8.16
C PHE A 397 -7.30 0.83 7.07
N GLY A 398 -7.61 -0.40 7.46
CA GLY A 398 -8.22 -1.39 6.58
C GLY A 398 -7.28 -2.09 5.58
N LEU A 399 -5.97 -1.86 5.62
CA LEU A 399 -5.01 -2.59 4.79
C LEU A 399 -4.71 -3.98 5.35
N ASN A 400 -4.83 -5.00 4.50
CA ASN A 400 -4.53 -6.41 4.76
C ASN A 400 -5.29 -7.02 5.96
N ILE A 401 -6.27 -6.30 6.50
CA ILE A 401 -7.10 -6.76 7.60
C ILE A 401 -7.93 -7.97 7.14
N ASN A 402 -7.74 -9.09 7.84
CA ASN A 402 -8.29 -10.38 7.47
C ASN A 402 -9.03 -11.00 8.67
N PRO A 403 -10.21 -11.63 8.45
CA PRO A 403 -10.91 -12.48 9.41
C PRO A 403 -10.08 -13.38 10.31
N ILE A 404 -8.95 -13.92 9.84
CA ILE A 404 -8.09 -14.78 10.67
C ILE A 404 -7.45 -14.01 11.84
N TYR A 405 -7.12 -12.73 11.63
CA TYR A 405 -6.52 -11.85 12.64
C TYR A 405 -7.57 -11.15 13.51
N THR A 406 -8.76 -10.84 12.95
CA THR A 406 -9.86 -10.24 13.71
C THR A 406 -10.79 -11.26 14.37
N ARG A 407 -10.60 -12.56 14.11
CA ARG A 407 -11.37 -13.74 14.55
C ARG A 407 -12.86 -13.78 14.15
N TYR A 408 -13.44 -12.69 13.65
CA TYR A 408 -14.85 -12.57 13.32
C TYR A 408 -15.05 -12.49 11.81
N ALA A 409 -15.23 -13.66 11.18
CA ALA A 409 -15.27 -13.79 9.72
C ALA A 409 -16.53 -13.26 9.04
N ASP A 410 -17.66 -13.24 9.76
CA ASP A 410 -18.97 -12.83 9.25
C ASP A 410 -19.30 -11.36 9.61
N GLU A 411 -18.35 -10.60 10.15
CA GLU A 411 -18.56 -9.23 10.66
C GLU A 411 -17.53 -8.23 10.09
N GLU A 412 -17.96 -6.99 9.84
CA GLU A 412 -17.06 -5.92 9.38
C GLU A 412 -16.25 -5.40 10.57
N PHE A 413 -14.91 -5.45 10.51
CA PHE A 413 -14.04 -5.03 11.63
C PHE A 413 -14.38 -3.64 12.20
N THR A 414 -14.78 -2.71 11.32
CA THR A 414 -15.13 -1.34 11.69
C THR A 414 -16.25 -1.28 12.74
N THR A 415 -17.15 -2.28 12.76
CA THR A 415 -18.29 -2.40 13.67
C THR A 415 -18.06 -3.36 14.86
N ILE A 416 -16.81 -3.71 15.16
CA ILE A 416 -16.48 -4.63 16.27
C ILE A 416 -15.92 -3.86 17.46
N SER A 417 -16.60 -3.98 18.61
CA SER A 417 -16.19 -3.43 19.91
C SER A 417 -14.95 -4.14 20.48
N TYR A 418 -14.01 -3.38 21.05
CA TYR A 418 -12.83 -3.91 21.72
C TYR A 418 -13.20 -4.83 22.91
N LYS A 419 -14.39 -4.64 23.50
CA LYS A 419 -14.90 -5.43 24.64
C LYS A 419 -15.00 -6.93 24.31
N ARG A 420 -14.99 -7.29 23.02
CA ARG A 420 -14.97 -8.67 22.53
C ARG A 420 -13.57 -9.29 22.49
N TYR A 421 -12.51 -8.48 22.55
CA TYR A 421 -11.11 -8.92 22.50
C TYR A 421 -10.43 -8.97 23.87
N VAL A 422 -11.07 -8.47 24.94
CA VAL A 422 -10.54 -8.47 26.32
C VAL A 422 -11.03 -9.71 27.07
N ASN A 423 -10.15 -10.30 27.90
CA ASN A 423 -10.37 -11.52 28.69
C ASN A 423 -10.78 -12.74 27.85
N ILE A 424 -10.15 -12.95 26.68
CA ILE A 424 -10.36 -14.15 25.86
C ILE A 424 -9.06 -14.90 25.59
N GLU A 425 -9.15 -16.23 25.51
CA GLU A 425 -8.07 -17.07 25.00
C GLU A 425 -7.87 -16.78 23.50
N TRP A 426 -6.65 -16.40 23.12
CA TRP A 426 -6.25 -15.94 21.81
C TRP A 426 -5.53 -17.04 21.02
N GLY A 427 -4.22 -16.89 20.73
CA GLY A 427 -3.40 -17.85 19.98
C GLY A 427 -3.92 -18.18 18.57
N ILE A 428 -3.66 -17.31 17.58
CA ILE A 428 -4.01 -17.60 16.18
C ILE A 428 -3.26 -18.83 15.65
N ASP A 429 -1.99 -18.98 16.03
CA ASP A 429 -1.17 -20.15 15.74
C ASP A 429 -0.12 -20.39 16.85
N SER A 430 0.89 -21.22 16.59
CA SER A 430 1.95 -21.55 17.55
C SER A 430 3.00 -20.45 17.79
N TYR A 431 2.94 -19.35 17.04
CA TYR A 431 3.86 -18.21 17.19
C TYR A 431 3.19 -17.06 17.96
N ASP A 432 1.87 -16.90 17.84
CA ASP A 432 1.09 -15.89 18.55
C ASP A 432 0.89 -16.24 20.04
N ALA A 433 0.93 -15.23 20.91
CA ALA A 433 0.68 -15.42 22.33
C ALA A 433 -0.77 -15.85 22.61
N PRO A 434 -1.02 -16.73 23.61
CA PRO A 434 -2.34 -17.24 23.94
C PRO A 434 -3.24 -16.21 24.63
N HIS A 435 -2.71 -15.08 25.09
CA HIS A 435 -3.45 -14.02 25.78
C HIS A 435 -2.93 -12.65 25.35
N ARG A 436 -3.53 -11.58 25.90
CA ARG A 436 -2.99 -10.21 25.83
C ARG A 436 -2.80 -9.71 27.26
N TYR A 437 -1.87 -10.32 27.99
CA TYR A 437 -1.85 -10.31 29.45
C TYR A 437 -1.86 -8.89 30.03
N ALA A 438 -1.10 -7.96 29.47
CA ALA A 438 -1.09 -6.58 29.95
C ALA A 438 -2.44 -5.86 29.71
N ILE A 439 -3.16 -6.16 28.63
CA ILE A 439 -4.50 -5.62 28.37
C ILE A 439 -5.48 -6.20 29.39
N ASP A 440 -5.54 -7.53 29.49
CA ASP A 440 -6.49 -8.24 30.35
C ASP A 440 -6.27 -7.89 31.84
N LYS A 441 -5.00 -7.86 32.29
CA LYS A 441 -4.60 -7.49 33.64
C LYS A 441 -4.95 -6.03 33.97
N LEU A 442 -4.61 -5.08 33.10
CA LEU A 442 -4.81 -3.66 33.39
C LEU A 442 -6.27 -3.21 33.23
N LEU A 443 -6.98 -3.67 32.18
CA LEU A 443 -8.39 -3.36 31.98
C LEU A 443 -9.31 -4.11 32.96
N SER A 444 -8.79 -5.04 33.78
CA SER A 444 -9.56 -5.57 34.92
C SER A 444 -9.78 -4.54 36.05
N ASN A 445 -9.00 -3.45 36.09
CA ASN A 445 -9.24 -2.33 36.99
C ASN A 445 -10.25 -1.32 36.41
N PRO A 446 -11.36 -0.96 37.11
CA PRO A 446 -12.37 -0.04 36.59
C PRO A 446 -11.87 1.38 36.24
N LYS A 447 -10.86 1.91 36.94
CA LYS A 447 -10.30 3.24 36.63
C LYS A 447 -9.40 3.22 35.40
N ILE A 448 -8.59 2.18 35.25
CA ILE A 448 -7.73 2.01 34.07
C ILE A 448 -8.55 1.68 32.82
N HIS A 449 -9.62 0.89 32.98
CA HIS A 449 -10.63 0.67 31.94
C HIS A 449 -11.33 1.99 31.55
N ALA A 450 -11.81 2.78 32.50
CA ALA A 450 -12.40 4.09 32.19
C ALA A 450 -11.42 5.04 31.49
N ARG A 451 -10.15 5.08 31.92
CA ARG A 451 -9.08 5.85 31.26
C ARG A 451 -8.81 5.39 29.83
N PHE A 452 -8.84 4.08 29.57
CA PHE A 452 -8.71 3.53 28.22
C PHE A 452 -9.87 3.98 27.32
N GLU A 453 -11.10 3.92 27.81
CA GLU A 453 -12.29 4.39 27.07
C GLU A 453 -12.25 5.91 26.82
N GLU A 454 -11.76 6.71 27.77
CA GLU A 454 -11.53 8.14 27.60
C GLU A 454 -10.49 8.43 26.50
N ILE A 455 -9.33 7.77 26.54
CA ILE A 455 -8.29 7.89 25.50
C ILE A 455 -8.84 7.49 24.13
N LEU A 456 -9.49 6.32 24.03
CA LEU A 456 -10.07 5.79 22.79
C LEU A 456 -11.11 6.74 22.19
N THR A 457 -12.03 7.26 23.01
CA THR A 457 -13.07 8.19 22.54
C THR A 457 -12.52 9.59 22.25
N SER A 458 -11.46 10.04 22.94
CA SER A 458 -10.78 11.31 22.63
C SER A 458 -10.09 11.27 21.26
N ILE A 459 -9.45 10.16 20.88
CA ILE A 459 -8.86 9.97 19.55
C ILE A 459 -9.93 10.08 18.47
N VAL A 460 -11.09 9.43 18.66
CA VAL A 460 -12.21 9.52 17.71
C VAL A 460 -12.80 10.93 17.64
N LYS A 461 -12.93 11.61 18.78
CA LYS A 461 -13.51 12.95 18.86
C LYS A 461 -12.66 14.03 18.18
N TYR A 462 -11.34 14.01 18.39
CA TYR A 462 -10.45 15.11 18.00
C TYR A 462 -9.59 14.82 16.76
N ILE A 463 -9.41 13.55 16.39
CA ILE A 463 -8.48 13.14 15.33
C ILE A 463 -9.17 12.31 14.25
N MET A 464 -9.85 11.22 14.62
CA MET A 464 -10.53 10.34 13.67
C MET A 464 -11.98 10.75 13.36
N ASN A 465 -12.40 11.97 13.72
CA ASN A 465 -13.63 12.53 13.17
C ASN A 465 -13.43 12.69 11.65
N PRO A 466 -14.31 12.19 10.77
CA PRO A 466 -14.11 12.23 9.33
C PRO A 466 -13.90 13.65 8.76
N LYS A 467 -14.47 14.68 9.39
CA LYS A 467 -14.27 16.08 9.00
C LYS A 467 -12.82 16.51 9.24
N ASP A 468 -12.36 16.38 10.48
CA ASP A 468 -11.00 16.78 10.89
C ASP A 468 -9.92 15.90 10.24
N PHE A 469 -10.16 14.58 10.14
CA PHE A 469 -9.22 13.65 9.52
C PHE A 469 -9.00 13.96 8.03
N SER A 470 -10.08 14.28 7.30
CA SER A 470 -10.01 14.56 5.86
C SER A 470 -9.15 15.79 5.55
N VAL A 471 -9.14 16.82 6.42
CA VAL A 471 -8.31 18.02 6.22
C VAL A 471 -6.83 17.68 6.07
N ARG A 472 -6.30 16.75 6.88
CA ARG A 472 -4.90 16.30 6.76
C ARG A 472 -4.69 15.34 5.59
N LEU A 473 -5.61 14.40 5.38
CA LEU A 473 -5.51 13.44 4.27
C LEU A 473 -5.57 14.12 2.90
N ASP A 474 -6.43 15.11 2.71
CA ASP A 474 -6.58 15.81 1.43
C ASP A 474 -5.36 16.70 1.14
N ALA A 475 -4.76 17.32 2.16
CA ALA A 475 -3.48 18.01 2.02
C ALA A 475 -2.33 17.04 1.67
N PHE A 476 -2.36 15.80 2.18
CA PHE A 476 -1.40 14.75 1.78
C PHE A 476 -1.59 14.34 0.32
N VAL A 477 -2.83 14.10 -0.12
CA VAL A 477 -3.14 13.81 -1.53
C VAL A 477 -2.59 14.94 -2.41
N GLU A 478 -2.95 16.20 -2.13
CA GLU A 478 -2.52 17.36 -2.90
C GLU A 478 -0.98 17.54 -2.93
N ARG A 479 -0.28 17.22 -1.83
CA ARG A 479 1.19 17.37 -1.71
C ARG A 479 1.98 16.23 -2.36
N PHE A 480 1.52 14.99 -2.23
CA PHE A 480 2.33 13.80 -2.50
C PHE A 480 1.90 13.02 -3.75
N ARG A 481 0.75 13.33 -4.36
CA ARG A 481 0.25 12.67 -5.58
C ARG A 481 1.31 12.51 -6.68
N ASP A 482 2.02 13.58 -7.02
CA ASP A 482 3.06 13.57 -8.07
C ASP A 482 4.32 12.77 -7.68
N GLU A 483 4.54 12.55 -6.37
CA GLU A 483 5.61 11.70 -5.86
C GLU A 483 5.23 10.22 -5.87
N VAL A 484 3.94 9.92 -5.69
CA VAL A 484 3.38 8.57 -5.86
C VAL A 484 3.33 8.20 -7.35
N ASP A 485 2.87 9.09 -8.23
CA ASP A 485 2.93 8.86 -9.68
C ASP A 485 4.37 8.65 -10.16
N PHE A 486 5.31 9.48 -9.68
CA PHE A 486 6.74 9.24 -9.87
C PHE A 486 7.17 7.85 -9.40
N THR A 487 6.82 7.41 -8.18
CA THR A 487 7.28 6.10 -7.69
C THR A 487 6.65 4.90 -8.41
N PHE A 488 5.47 5.04 -9.01
CA PHE A 488 4.84 3.98 -9.81
C PHE A 488 5.42 3.90 -11.23
N ASN A 489 5.90 5.01 -11.78
CA ASN A 489 6.51 5.07 -13.11
C ASN A 489 8.05 4.89 -13.12
N VAL A 490 8.72 4.78 -11.96
CA VAL A 490 10.15 4.45 -11.89
C VAL A 490 10.41 3.04 -12.40
N ILE A 491 11.35 2.91 -13.34
CA ILE A 491 11.87 1.61 -13.81
C ILE A 491 12.59 0.91 -12.65
N PRO A 492 12.18 -0.31 -12.25
CA PRO A 492 12.84 -1.02 -11.16
C PRO A 492 14.31 -1.35 -11.43
N TRP A 493 15.14 -1.19 -10.40
CA TRP A 493 16.56 -1.58 -10.42
C TRP A 493 16.80 -3.08 -10.56
N ARG A 494 15.79 -3.87 -10.20
CA ARG A 494 15.81 -5.32 -10.18
C ARG A 494 14.39 -5.86 -10.29
N LYS A 495 14.30 -7.15 -10.63
CA LYS A 495 13.06 -7.90 -10.59
C LYS A 495 12.98 -8.74 -9.31
N GLY A 496 11.88 -8.60 -8.58
CA GLY A 496 11.46 -9.45 -7.48
C GLY A 496 10.65 -10.64 -7.98
N THR A 497 10.12 -11.40 -7.02
CA THR A 497 9.13 -12.46 -7.24
C THR A 497 7.69 -11.97 -7.05
N GLU A 498 7.47 -10.89 -6.29
CA GLU A 498 6.15 -10.30 -6.09
C GLU A 498 5.62 -9.62 -7.36
N ILE A 499 4.32 -9.80 -7.60
CA ILE A 499 3.65 -9.38 -8.83
C ILE A 499 2.67 -8.20 -8.63
N ILE A 500 2.47 -7.73 -7.39
CA ILE A 500 1.61 -6.57 -7.12
C ILE A 500 2.23 -5.33 -7.79
N LYS A 501 1.40 -4.66 -8.58
CA LYS A 501 1.69 -3.40 -9.27
C LYS A 501 0.50 -2.48 -9.09
N TRP A 502 0.76 -1.35 -8.43
CA TRP A 502 -0.21 -0.28 -8.21
C TRP A 502 -0.18 0.70 -9.38
N THR A 503 -1.33 1.29 -9.66
CA THR A 503 -1.48 2.43 -10.58
C THR A 503 -1.98 3.65 -9.80
N MET A 504 -1.98 4.81 -10.45
CA MET A 504 -2.65 5.98 -9.87
C MET A 504 -4.15 5.76 -9.65
N ASP A 505 -4.82 4.91 -10.45
CA ASP A 505 -6.22 4.53 -10.19
C ASP A 505 -6.38 3.79 -8.85
N ASP A 506 -5.43 2.95 -8.46
CA ASP A 506 -5.45 2.28 -7.16
C ASP A 506 -5.18 3.28 -6.01
N PHE A 507 -4.28 4.26 -6.21
CA PHE A 507 -4.05 5.36 -5.27
C PHE A 507 -5.33 6.18 -5.05
N GLU A 508 -5.89 6.76 -6.12
CA GLU A 508 -7.05 7.67 -6.05
C GLU A 508 -8.29 6.95 -5.51
N ARG A 509 -8.52 5.71 -5.95
CA ARG A 509 -9.58 4.87 -5.41
C ARG A 509 -9.39 4.66 -3.92
N ASN A 510 -8.19 4.32 -3.46
CA ASN A 510 -7.97 3.92 -2.07
C ASN A 510 -7.84 5.05 -1.05
N ILE A 511 -7.87 6.31 -1.49
CA ILE A 511 -8.20 7.44 -0.60
C ILE A 511 -9.63 7.29 -0.07
N ASN A 512 -10.59 6.96 -0.94
CA ASN A 512 -12.02 7.01 -0.63
C ASN A 512 -12.67 5.64 -0.43
N TYR A 513 -12.30 4.62 -1.21
CA TYR A 513 -13.00 3.33 -1.27
C TYR A 513 -12.06 2.13 -1.28
N LYS A 514 -12.61 0.93 -1.01
CA LYS A 514 -11.90 -0.34 -1.20
C LYS A 514 -11.16 -0.39 -2.55
N GLY A 515 -9.91 -0.83 -2.49
CA GLY A 515 -9.01 -1.04 -3.62
C GLY A 515 -8.85 -2.53 -3.95
N ARG A 516 -7.66 -2.90 -4.44
CA ARG A 516 -7.28 -4.28 -4.78
C ARG A 516 -6.22 -4.81 -3.80
N TYR A 517 -5.81 -6.06 -3.97
CA TYR A 517 -4.67 -6.69 -3.28
C TYR A 517 -4.60 -6.45 -1.76
N GLY A 518 -5.75 -6.54 -1.07
CA GLY A 518 -5.84 -6.39 0.39
C GLY A 518 -6.00 -4.95 0.89
N ALA A 519 -6.06 -3.95 0.01
CA ALA A 519 -6.56 -2.60 0.34
C ALA A 519 -8.09 -2.61 0.52
N SER A 520 -8.58 -3.36 1.51
CA SER A 520 -9.99 -3.73 1.70
C SER A 520 -10.93 -2.56 1.97
N TYR A 521 -10.38 -1.40 2.35
CA TYR A 521 -11.13 -0.16 2.60
C TYR A 521 -10.36 1.03 2.04
N GLY A 522 -11.09 2.07 1.64
CA GLY A 522 -10.52 3.40 1.48
C GLY A 522 -10.14 3.99 2.84
N ILE A 523 -9.17 4.89 2.88
CA ILE A 523 -8.79 5.54 4.16
C ILE A 523 -9.99 6.32 4.72
N LYS A 524 -10.67 7.15 3.92
CA LYS A 524 -11.87 7.89 4.38
C LYS A 524 -13.05 6.98 4.72
N GLU A 525 -13.28 5.92 3.94
CA GLU A 525 -14.30 4.89 4.24
C GLU A 525 -14.05 4.25 5.61
N PHE A 526 -12.82 3.79 5.86
CA PHE A 526 -12.45 3.15 7.13
C PHE A 526 -12.66 4.10 8.30
N ILE A 527 -12.16 5.34 8.19
CA ILE A 527 -12.31 6.37 9.22
C ILE A 527 -13.79 6.66 9.50
N TYR A 528 -14.60 6.86 8.47
CA TYR A 528 -16.03 7.15 8.64
C TYR A 528 -16.76 6.02 9.36
N LYS A 529 -16.66 4.79 8.85
CA LYS A 529 -17.35 3.65 9.44
C LYS A 529 -16.90 3.40 10.88
N ARG A 530 -15.60 3.53 11.15
CA ARG A 530 -15.04 3.31 12.48
C ARG A 530 -15.45 4.40 13.47
N ALA A 531 -15.40 5.66 13.07
CA ALA A 531 -15.86 6.78 13.90
C ALA A 531 -17.37 6.68 14.17
N SER A 532 -18.16 6.28 13.17
CA SER A 532 -19.61 6.03 13.31
C SER A 532 -19.91 4.99 14.38
N PHE A 533 -19.26 3.83 14.32
CA PHE A 533 -19.44 2.76 15.31
C PHE A 533 -19.06 3.20 16.74
N ILE A 534 -17.93 3.89 16.93
CA ILE A 534 -17.51 4.36 18.26
C ILE A 534 -18.42 5.49 18.77
N ASN A 535 -18.91 6.37 17.89
CA ASN A 535 -19.88 7.42 18.23
C ASN A 535 -21.20 6.82 18.76
N GLU A 536 -21.66 5.72 18.17
CA GLU A 536 -22.83 4.97 18.63
C GLU A 536 -22.55 4.19 19.93
N GLU A 537 -21.49 3.36 19.97
CA GLU A 537 -21.16 2.51 21.14
C GLU A 537 -21.03 3.33 22.43
N PHE A 538 -20.43 4.51 22.34
CA PHE A 538 -20.15 5.39 23.48
C PHE A 538 -21.10 6.59 23.58
N GLN A 539 -22.12 6.69 22.70
CA GLN A 539 -23.13 7.75 22.71
C GLN A 539 -22.52 9.17 22.69
N LEU A 540 -21.44 9.37 21.92
CA LEU A 540 -20.61 10.58 21.96
C LEU A 540 -21.32 11.82 21.37
N GLY A 541 -22.35 11.63 20.55
CA GLY A 541 -23.12 12.71 19.93
C GLY A 541 -22.33 13.54 18.91
N LEU A 542 -21.29 12.96 18.31
CA LEU A 542 -20.44 13.62 17.32
C LEU A 542 -21.18 13.79 15.98
N ASP A 543 -21.02 14.97 15.37
CA ASP A 543 -21.33 15.20 13.97
C ASP A 543 -20.14 14.74 13.11
N LEU A 544 -20.37 13.68 12.33
CA LEU A 544 -19.38 13.03 11.47
C LEU A 544 -19.49 13.47 10.00
N GLY A 545 -20.47 14.31 9.66
CA GLY A 545 -20.81 14.65 8.27
C GLY A 545 -21.72 13.64 7.60
N GLU A 546 -21.90 13.76 6.28
CA GLU A 546 -22.78 12.89 5.51
C GLU A 546 -22.21 11.48 5.36
N ASN A 547 -23.05 10.46 5.57
CA ASN A 547 -22.66 9.07 5.31
C ASN A 547 -22.68 8.75 3.82
N ILE A 548 -21.60 9.08 3.11
CA ILE A 548 -21.43 8.72 1.70
C ILE A 548 -21.06 7.23 1.50
N TYR A 549 -20.81 6.48 2.59
CA TYR A 549 -20.40 5.07 2.55
C TYR A 549 -21.56 4.09 2.79
N GLU A 550 -22.73 4.60 3.17
CA GLU A 550 -23.94 3.80 3.35
C GLU A 550 -24.50 3.33 2.00
N ASN A 551 -24.59 2.02 1.83
CA ASN A 551 -25.14 1.38 0.63
C ASN A 551 -24.39 1.73 -0.67
N ILE A 552 -23.05 1.78 -0.62
CA ILE A 552 -22.24 1.82 -1.85
C ILE A 552 -22.55 0.57 -2.70
N LYS A 553 -23.37 0.79 -3.73
CA LYS A 553 -23.46 -0.10 -4.87
C LYS A 553 -22.30 0.26 -5.80
N GLU A 554 -21.58 -0.75 -6.25
CA GLU A 554 -20.66 -0.61 -7.38
C GLU A 554 -21.47 -0.28 -8.64
N CYS A 555 -20.86 0.52 -9.52
CA CYS A 555 -21.45 0.94 -10.79
C CYS A 555 -20.37 1.11 -11.85
N GLY A 556 -20.79 1.35 -13.08
CA GLY A 556 -19.90 1.41 -14.23
C GLY A 556 -19.89 0.10 -15.00
N GLN A 557 -18.93 0.00 -15.92
CA GLN A 557 -18.77 -1.15 -16.80
C GLN A 557 -18.57 -2.45 -15.99
N GLY A 558 -19.52 -3.38 -16.12
CA GLY A 558 -19.51 -4.68 -15.42
C GLY A 558 -20.33 -4.74 -14.13
N PHE A 559 -20.58 -3.61 -13.48
CA PHE A 559 -21.35 -3.53 -12.23
C PHE A 559 -22.78 -3.00 -12.43
N GLY A 560 -23.01 -2.26 -13.53
CA GLY A 560 -24.33 -1.73 -13.88
C GLY A 560 -24.52 -0.29 -13.40
N LYS A 561 -25.77 0.14 -13.33
CA LYS A 561 -26.11 1.54 -13.00
C LYS A 561 -26.56 1.71 -11.56
N CYS A 562 -26.33 2.91 -11.03
CA CYS A 562 -26.83 3.32 -9.75
C CYS A 562 -28.36 3.29 -9.67
N SER A 563 -28.84 2.88 -8.50
CA SER A 563 -30.25 2.92 -8.13
C SER A 563 -30.63 4.32 -7.62
N ASP A 564 -31.93 4.57 -7.51
CA ASP A 564 -32.47 5.65 -6.65
C ASP A 564 -32.00 7.06 -7.01
N GLY A 565 -31.72 7.31 -8.30
CA GLY A 565 -31.28 8.62 -8.80
C GLY A 565 -29.85 9.00 -8.44
N LYS A 566 -29.05 8.08 -7.91
CA LYS A 566 -27.65 8.34 -7.58
C LYS A 566 -26.75 8.42 -8.83
N CYS A 567 -25.64 9.12 -8.66
CA CYS A 567 -24.60 9.34 -9.64
C CYS A 567 -23.51 8.27 -9.53
N CYS A 568 -22.80 7.98 -10.62
CA CYS A 568 -21.72 6.98 -10.63
C CYS A 568 -20.37 7.68 -10.78
N SER A 569 -19.55 7.67 -9.73
CA SER A 569 -18.23 8.31 -9.77
C SER A 569 -17.29 7.64 -10.79
N GLN A 570 -16.23 8.35 -11.20
CA GLN A 570 -15.16 7.79 -12.04
C GLN A 570 -14.56 6.49 -11.50
N PHE A 571 -14.61 6.28 -10.18
CA PHE A 571 -14.03 5.12 -9.51
C PHE A 571 -14.93 3.87 -9.51
N GLY A 572 -16.20 4.00 -9.92
CA GLY A 572 -17.17 2.90 -10.04
C GLY A 572 -18.08 2.72 -8.83
N TYR A 573 -18.46 3.82 -8.15
CA TYR A 573 -19.30 3.78 -6.96
C TYR A 573 -20.46 4.76 -7.00
N CYS A 574 -21.59 4.37 -6.39
CA CYS A 574 -22.82 5.16 -6.36
C CYS A 574 -22.90 6.14 -5.19
N GLY A 575 -23.10 7.42 -5.48
CA GLY A 575 -23.28 8.48 -4.49
C GLY A 575 -24.03 9.68 -5.04
N SER A 576 -24.18 10.73 -4.24
CA SER A 576 -24.96 11.93 -4.59
C SER A 576 -24.18 13.24 -4.45
N THR A 577 -22.87 13.18 -4.15
CA THR A 577 -22.00 14.35 -4.01
C THR A 577 -21.40 14.77 -5.35
N ASP A 578 -20.82 15.97 -5.43
CA ASP A 578 -20.15 16.50 -6.63
C ASP A 578 -19.11 15.54 -7.24
N ASP A 579 -18.30 14.86 -6.42
CA ASP A 579 -17.30 13.88 -6.90
C ASP A 579 -17.93 12.61 -7.50
N HIS A 580 -19.23 12.37 -7.25
CA HIS A 580 -20.01 11.34 -7.92
C HIS A 580 -20.76 11.87 -9.14
N CYS A 581 -21.26 13.11 -9.08
CA CYS A 581 -22.24 13.64 -10.02
C CYS A 581 -21.64 14.51 -11.13
N ARG A 582 -20.56 15.26 -10.90
CA ARG A 582 -20.01 16.16 -11.92
C ARG A 582 -19.31 15.38 -13.02
N ILE A 583 -19.66 15.68 -14.27
CA ILE A 583 -18.95 15.12 -15.44
C ILE A 583 -17.48 15.54 -15.43
N ALA A 584 -17.18 16.76 -14.98
CA ALA A 584 -15.81 17.26 -14.77
C ALA A 584 -15.01 16.46 -13.70
N LYS A 585 -15.68 15.74 -12.79
CA LYS A 585 -15.09 14.80 -11.82
C LYS A 585 -15.15 13.34 -12.32
N GLY A 586 -15.45 13.15 -13.60
CA GLY A 586 -15.49 11.86 -14.29
C GLY A 586 -16.72 11.02 -13.97
N CYS A 587 -17.87 11.62 -13.65
CA CYS A 587 -19.13 10.88 -13.51
C CYS A 587 -19.39 10.00 -14.75
N GLN A 588 -19.60 8.70 -14.53
CA GLN A 588 -19.76 7.71 -15.58
C GLN A 588 -21.17 7.78 -16.19
N ILE A 589 -21.28 8.58 -17.25
CA ILE A 589 -22.51 8.77 -18.02
C ILE A 589 -23.09 7.41 -18.46
N GLY A 590 -24.39 7.22 -18.22
CA GLY A 590 -25.09 5.95 -18.48
C GLY A 590 -25.09 4.95 -17.32
N PHE A 591 -24.18 5.12 -16.35
CA PHE A 591 -24.12 4.30 -15.13
C PHE A 591 -24.60 5.05 -13.86
N GLY A 592 -24.86 6.35 -13.95
CA GLY A 592 -25.58 7.13 -12.93
C GLY A 592 -26.22 8.36 -13.55
N LEU A 593 -26.88 9.19 -12.73
CA LEU A 593 -27.19 10.57 -13.13
C LEU A 593 -25.88 11.37 -13.09
N CYS A 594 -25.60 12.15 -14.13
CA CYS A 594 -24.42 13.02 -14.18
C CYS A 594 -24.87 14.44 -14.52
N ASN A 595 -24.25 15.42 -13.86
CA ASN A 595 -24.59 16.84 -13.96
C ASN A 595 -23.56 17.53 -14.87
N GLU A 596 -24.07 18.28 -15.84
CA GLU A 596 -23.33 19.32 -16.56
C GLU A 596 -23.27 20.59 -15.70
N GLU A 597 -22.35 21.51 -16.01
CA GLU A 597 -22.03 22.65 -15.13
C GLU A 597 -23.07 23.78 -15.22
N GLU A 598 -23.37 24.43 -14.09
CA GLU A 598 -23.70 25.85 -14.10
C GLU A 598 -22.37 26.61 -13.99
N GLU A 599 -22.07 27.48 -14.96
CA GLU A 599 -20.90 28.36 -14.90
C GLU A 599 -21.08 29.38 -13.76
N GLU A 600 -20.09 29.51 -12.87
CA GLU A 600 -20.05 30.63 -11.93
C GLU A 600 -19.79 31.93 -12.71
N ASP A 601 -20.85 32.72 -12.91
CA ASP A 601 -20.80 34.06 -13.50
C ASP A 601 -19.97 35.00 -12.61
N TYR A 602 -18.68 35.07 -12.88
CA TYR A 602 -17.76 36.05 -12.31
C TYR A 602 -18.16 37.47 -12.74
N ASN A 603 -19.09 38.05 -12.00
CA ASN A 603 -19.53 39.44 -12.12
C ASN A 603 -18.35 40.42 -11.94
N LEU A 604 -17.68 40.74 -13.05
CA LEU A 604 -16.70 41.81 -13.13
C LEU A 604 -17.43 43.17 -13.07
N PRO A 605 -16.97 44.12 -12.25
CA PRO A 605 -17.67 45.40 -12.08
C PRO A 605 -17.61 46.24 -13.36
N ILE A 606 -18.78 46.62 -13.85
CA ILE A 606 -18.95 47.47 -15.03
C ILE A 606 -18.40 48.88 -14.73
N ILE A 607 -17.41 49.31 -15.51
CA ILE A 607 -16.97 50.72 -15.55
C ILE A 607 -17.88 51.45 -16.55
N GLU A 608 -18.68 52.39 -16.06
CA GLU A 608 -19.45 53.28 -16.94
C GLU A 608 -18.52 54.20 -17.75
N SER A 609 -18.73 54.25 -19.07
CA SER A 609 -18.29 55.37 -19.91
C SER A 609 -19.19 55.45 -21.14
N SER A 610 -20.07 56.45 -21.14
CA SER A 610 -20.98 56.74 -22.24
C SER A 610 -20.28 57.37 -23.44
N THR A 611 -20.67 57.01 -24.66
CA THR A 611 -21.24 57.96 -25.65
C THR A 611 -21.69 57.26 -26.94
N ILE A 612 -22.76 57.79 -27.54
CA ILE A 612 -23.44 57.26 -28.72
C ILE A 612 -23.01 58.04 -29.97
N ILE A 613 -22.67 57.36 -31.07
CA ILE A 613 -22.85 57.87 -32.44
C ILE A 613 -23.30 56.73 -33.38
N GLU A 614 -24.56 56.80 -33.83
CA GLU A 614 -25.08 56.17 -35.05
C GLU A 614 -24.97 57.19 -36.23
N PRO A 615 -25.17 56.87 -37.54
CA PRO A 615 -26.04 55.80 -38.07
C PRO A 615 -25.53 55.01 -39.30
N GLY A 616 -26.30 54.02 -39.77
CA GLY A 616 -26.07 53.35 -41.05
C GLY A 616 -27.04 52.19 -41.37
N ILE A 617 -28.29 52.50 -41.69
CA ILE A 617 -29.34 51.50 -42.02
C ILE A 617 -29.22 51.08 -43.50
N ASN A 618 -29.32 49.77 -43.80
CA ASN A 618 -30.22 49.24 -44.84
C ASN A 618 -30.26 47.69 -44.95
N GLU A 619 -31.49 47.19 -44.86
CA GLU A 619 -32.08 46.03 -45.57
C GLU A 619 -31.65 44.58 -45.26
N ALA A 620 -32.68 43.77 -45.01
CA ALA A 620 -32.77 42.30 -45.01
C ALA A 620 -34.19 41.95 -45.56
N PRO A 621 -34.61 40.68 -45.78
CA PRO A 621 -33.90 39.39 -45.65
C PRO A 621 -34.06 38.43 -46.85
N THR A 622 -33.35 37.28 -46.87
CA THR A 622 -33.93 35.90 -46.97
C THR A 622 -32.86 34.77 -46.98
N GLU A 623 -33.33 33.56 -46.67
CA GLU A 623 -32.71 32.26 -46.31
C GLU A 623 -31.63 31.65 -47.26
N GLY A 624 -30.78 30.74 -46.75
CA GLY A 624 -30.07 29.74 -47.59
C GLY A 624 -28.72 29.15 -47.12
N GLU A 625 -28.77 28.11 -46.28
CA GLU A 625 -27.85 26.94 -46.13
C GLU A 625 -26.29 26.99 -46.30
N ALA A 626 -25.62 26.55 -45.22
CA ALA A 626 -24.52 25.55 -45.13
C ALA A 626 -23.21 25.64 -45.97
N HIS A 627 -22.07 25.65 -45.25
CA HIS A 627 -20.82 25.01 -45.70
C HIS A 627 -20.05 24.33 -44.54
N THR A 628 -19.47 23.17 -44.83
CA THR A 628 -18.78 22.26 -43.91
C THR A 628 -17.26 22.43 -43.91
N PHE A 629 -16.58 22.01 -42.84
CA PHE A 629 -15.14 21.76 -42.82
C PHE A 629 -14.81 20.35 -42.30
N THR A 630 -13.82 19.72 -42.91
CA THR A 630 -13.42 18.31 -42.72
C THR A 630 -11.98 18.19 -42.22
N PHE A 631 -11.68 17.12 -41.48
CA PHE A 631 -10.32 16.67 -41.17
C PHE A 631 -10.00 15.32 -41.85
N PRO A 632 -8.75 15.06 -42.26
CA PRO A 632 -8.40 13.88 -43.06
C PRO A 632 -8.05 12.65 -42.21
N VAL A 633 -8.31 11.47 -42.78
CA VAL A 633 -7.91 10.13 -42.29
C VAL A 633 -6.75 9.62 -43.15
N ILE A 634 -5.79 8.90 -42.55
CA ILE A 634 -4.78 8.12 -43.29
C ILE A 634 -4.95 6.63 -42.94
N ILE A 635 -4.89 5.80 -43.98
CA ILE A 635 -5.15 4.35 -43.98
C ILE A 635 -3.81 3.61 -43.95
N HIS A 636 -3.76 2.46 -43.28
CA HIS A 636 -2.70 1.46 -43.49
C HIS A 636 -3.26 0.24 -44.23
N ASP A 637 -2.71 -0.03 -45.42
CA ASP A 637 -3.00 -1.20 -46.24
C ASP A 637 -1.87 -2.26 -46.10
N SER A 638 -2.17 -3.51 -46.44
CA SER A 638 -1.28 -4.67 -46.30
C SER A 638 -1.12 -5.44 -47.61
N THR A 639 0.07 -5.37 -48.21
CA THR A 639 0.49 -6.22 -49.33
C THR A 639 1.95 -6.71 -49.18
N ASN A 640 2.36 -7.66 -50.00
CA ASN A 640 3.28 -8.76 -49.61
C ASN A 640 4.59 -8.82 -50.44
N THR A 641 5.68 -9.34 -49.87
CA THR A 641 6.98 -9.77 -50.49
C THR A 641 7.85 -8.68 -51.18
N ILE A 642 9.20 -8.64 -51.11
CA ILE A 642 10.26 -9.63 -51.45
C ILE A 642 11.61 -9.28 -50.73
N ILE A 643 12.53 -10.24 -50.59
CA ILE A 643 13.85 -10.20 -49.92
C ILE A 643 14.99 -9.61 -50.81
N PRO A 644 16.03 -8.96 -50.23
CA PRO A 644 17.42 -9.41 -50.52
C PRO A 644 18.42 -9.38 -49.32
N SER A 645 19.02 -10.56 -49.06
CA SER A 645 20.43 -10.86 -48.69
C SER A 645 21.27 -9.97 -47.71
N ILE A 646 21.65 -10.55 -46.55
CA ILE A 646 23.02 -11.02 -46.15
C ILE A 646 24.20 -10.00 -46.29
N PRO A 647 25.02 -9.75 -45.23
CA PRO A 647 25.87 -10.82 -44.67
C PRO A 647 26.09 -10.92 -43.15
N THR A 648 26.32 -12.17 -42.74
CA THR A 648 26.88 -12.64 -41.46
C THR A 648 28.40 -12.58 -41.42
N ASN A 649 29.02 -12.31 -40.26
CA ASN A 649 30.43 -12.61 -39.98
C ASN A 649 30.65 -13.11 -38.54
N THR A 650 30.48 -14.43 -38.37
CA THR A 650 31.45 -15.39 -37.82
C THR A 650 32.51 -14.95 -36.77
N ILE A 651 32.36 -15.49 -35.54
CA ILE A 651 33.37 -16.02 -34.59
C ILE A 651 34.54 -15.13 -34.12
N ALA A 652 34.60 -14.94 -32.79
CA ALA A 652 35.79 -15.23 -31.97
C ALA A 652 35.42 -15.38 -30.48
N ILE A 653 35.38 -16.62 -29.96
CA ILE A 653 35.48 -16.86 -28.51
C ILE A 653 36.97 -17.01 -28.20
N VAL A 654 37.50 -16.12 -27.36
CA VAL A 654 38.87 -16.21 -26.83
C VAL A 654 38.76 -16.25 -25.32
N GLU A 655 39.06 -17.41 -24.73
CA GLU A 655 39.36 -17.51 -23.30
C GLU A 655 40.71 -16.86 -23.01
N PRO A 656 40.84 -16.15 -21.89
CA PRO A 656 42.09 -16.07 -21.15
C PRO A 656 41.99 -16.91 -19.87
N VAL A 657 42.86 -17.92 -19.78
CA VAL A 657 43.17 -18.66 -18.55
C VAL A 657 44.27 -17.90 -17.78
N ILE A 658 44.44 -18.20 -16.49
CA ILE A 658 45.52 -17.72 -15.58
C ILE A 658 45.25 -16.28 -15.06
N ASP A 659 45.44 -15.91 -13.79
CA ASP A 659 46.22 -16.52 -12.68
C ASP A 659 45.50 -16.50 -11.32
N SER A 660 46.00 -17.28 -10.36
CA SER A 660 45.60 -17.27 -8.96
C SER A 660 46.79 -16.96 -8.03
N SER A 661 46.99 -15.68 -7.68
CA SER A 661 47.81 -15.29 -6.52
C SER A 661 47.33 -13.98 -5.89
N ASP A 662 47.67 -13.81 -4.61
CA ASP A 662 47.68 -12.54 -3.86
C ASP A 662 46.37 -11.88 -3.41
N ILE A 663 45.68 -12.51 -2.45
CA ILE A 663 45.08 -11.77 -1.32
C ILE A 663 45.52 -12.40 0.01
N ASN A 664 46.37 -11.68 0.75
CA ASN A 664 46.80 -12.06 2.11
C ASN A 664 45.66 -11.88 3.12
N ILE A 665 45.17 -12.97 3.70
CA ILE A 665 44.24 -12.93 4.83
C ILE A 665 45.05 -12.79 6.13
N ILE A 666 45.18 -11.55 6.61
CA ILE A 666 45.72 -11.28 7.94
C ILE A 666 44.63 -11.57 8.98
N LYS A 667 44.76 -12.71 9.67
CA LYS A 667 44.07 -12.95 10.95
C LYS A 667 44.90 -12.37 12.10
N PRO A 668 44.35 -11.54 13.01
CA PRO A 668 45.05 -11.17 14.22
C PRO A 668 45.06 -12.35 15.20
N THR A 669 46.25 -12.89 15.46
CA THR A 669 46.53 -13.83 16.55
C THR A 669 46.66 -13.11 17.88
N SER A 670 45.94 -13.55 18.91
CA SER A 670 46.22 -13.18 20.30
C SER A 670 47.29 -14.10 20.91
N THR A 671 48.35 -13.51 21.47
CA THR A 671 49.40 -14.24 22.20
C THR A 671 49.18 -14.20 23.71
N ILE A 672 49.61 -15.28 24.35
CA ILE A 672 49.36 -15.65 25.75
C ILE A 672 50.35 -14.94 26.69
N TYR A 673 49.92 -14.70 27.94
CA TYR A 673 50.84 -14.66 29.09
C TYR A 673 50.42 -15.71 30.13
N SER A 674 51.39 -16.50 30.58
CA SER A 674 51.32 -17.47 31.69
C SER A 674 51.71 -16.76 33.01
N SER A 675 51.61 -17.30 34.24
CA SER A 675 51.74 -18.68 34.76
C SER A 675 50.96 -18.85 36.10
N PRO A 676 51.29 -19.76 37.07
CA PRO A 676 50.44 -20.92 37.34
C PRO A 676 49.97 -21.07 38.81
N ILE A 677 49.19 -22.12 39.12
CA ILE A 677 49.36 -23.01 40.29
C ILE A 677 48.43 -24.24 40.13
N SER A 678 48.84 -25.38 40.69
CA SER A 678 48.19 -26.69 40.56
C SER A 678 47.22 -27.00 41.70
N ASN A 679 46.26 -27.91 41.47
CA ASN A 679 46.34 -29.28 42.04
C ASN A 679 45.28 -30.21 41.43
N ASN A 680 45.60 -31.51 41.39
CA ASN A 680 44.73 -32.58 40.91
C ASN A 680 43.54 -32.81 41.85
N GLU A 681 42.40 -33.22 41.28
CA GLU A 681 41.92 -34.60 41.46
C GLU A 681 40.93 -35.00 40.36
N SER A 682 40.85 -36.31 40.11
CA SER A 682 40.15 -36.95 38.97
C SER A 682 38.82 -37.56 39.39
N ILE A 683 37.81 -37.63 38.50
CA ILE A 683 36.95 -38.83 38.30
C ILE A 683 35.95 -38.69 37.11
N ILE A 684 36.07 -39.64 36.18
CA ILE A 684 35.06 -40.32 35.32
C ILE A 684 34.03 -39.49 34.50
N THR A 685 34.05 -39.73 33.18
CA THR A 685 33.02 -39.38 32.18
C THR A 685 32.33 -40.64 31.64
N PRO A 686 31.01 -40.65 31.41
CA PRO A 686 30.35 -41.65 30.57
C PRO A 686 30.03 -41.11 29.15
N THR A 687 30.39 -41.87 28.13
CA THR A 687 30.02 -41.61 26.72
C THR A 687 28.75 -42.38 26.35
N ILE A 688 27.80 -41.76 25.65
CA ILE A 688 26.66 -42.47 25.04
C ILE A 688 26.75 -42.37 23.51
N THR A 689 26.79 -43.53 22.87
CA THR A 689 26.88 -43.71 21.41
C THR A 689 25.48 -43.72 20.79
N GLN A 690 25.25 -42.94 19.74
CA GLN A 690 24.03 -43.05 18.92
C GLN A 690 24.08 -44.29 18.02
N ILE A 691 22.96 -45.01 17.92
CA ILE A 691 22.76 -46.10 16.96
C ILE A 691 21.83 -45.62 15.86
N VAL A 692 22.29 -45.72 14.61
CA VAL A 692 21.47 -45.53 13.40
C VAL A 692 21.22 -46.91 12.78
N GLN A 693 19.97 -47.23 12.45
CA GLN A 693 19.66 -48.36 11.58
C GLN A 693 18.66 -47.97 10.49
N SER A 694 19.07 -48.23 9.24
CA SER A 694 18.23 -48.23 8.06
C SER A 694 17.70 -49.64 7.80
N THR A 695 16.57 -49.76 7.09
CA THR A 695 16.13 -51.03 6.52
C THR A 695 15.80 -50.89 5.03
N LYS A 696 16.09 -51.95 4.28
CA LYS A 696 15.97 -52.06 2.81
C LYS A 696 14.87 -53.05 2.43
N THR A 697 14.25 -52.83 1.27
CA THR A 697 13.11 -53.58 0.71
C THR A 697 13.53 -54.68 -0.28
N ILE A 698 12.87 -55.86 -0.29
CA ILE A 698 12.83 -56.78 -1.45
C ILE A 698 11.46 -57.52 -1.59
N VAL A 699 10.77 -57.25 -2.72
CA VAL A 699 9.82 -57.99 -3.61
C VAL A 699 9.65 -59.53 -3.36
N ASN A 700 8.57 -60.31 -3.64
CA ASN A 700 7.28 -60.29 -4.42
C ASN A 700 6.36 -61.46 -3.90
N PRO A 701 5.26 -62.01 -4.52
CA PRO A 701 4.48 -61.67 -5.74
C PRO A 701 2.92 -61.58 -5.65
N SER A 702 2.34 -60.96 -6.70
CA SER A 702 0.95 -60.88 -7.28
C SER A 702 -0.15 -61.91 -6.87
N THR A 703 -1.48 -61.66 -6.97
CA THR A 703 -2.27 -60.96 -8.04
C THR A 703 -3.64 -60.35 -7.63
N LYS A 704 -4.03 -59.20 -8.26
CA LYS A 704 -5.39 -58.69 -8.68
C LYS A 704 -6.58 -58.70 -7.68
N THR A 705 -7.49 -57.71 -7.62
CA THR A 705 -8.14 -56.85 -8.65
C THR A 705 -8.34 -55.37 -8.23
N VAL A 706 -8.79 -54.52 -9.17
CA VAL A 706 -8.74 -53.04 -9.14
C VAL A 706 -10.09 -52.36 -8.92
N SER A 707 -10.10 -51.21 -8.22
CA SER A 707 -11.03 -50.08 -8.46
C SER A 707 -10.31 -48.77 -8.14
N SER A 708 -10.28 -47.82 -9.08
CA SER A 708 -9.45 -46.60 -8.99
C SER A 708 -10.29 -45.32 -9.09
N SER A 709 -10.30 -44.51 -8.04
CA SER A 709 -10.76 -43.12 -8.11
C SER A 709 -9.70 -42.26 -8.80
N ILE A 710 -10.05 -41.66 -9.94
CA ILE A 710 -9.14 -40.77 -10.66
C ILE A 710 -9.06 -39.43 -9.91
N LYS A 711 -7.83 -38.99 -9.58
CA LYS A 711 -7.61 -37.72 -8.86
C LYS A 711 -7.71 -36.51 -9.80
N ILE A 712 -7.99 -35.35 -9.23
CA ILE A 712 -7.89 -34.05 -9.92
C ILE A 712 -6.45 -33.56 -9.81
N SER A 713 -5.90 -33.03 -10.90
CA SER A 713 -4.54 -32.51 -10.94
C SER A 713 -4.41 -31.12 -10.32
N THR A 714 -3.40 -30.94 -9.47
CA THR A 714 -3.00 -29.65 -8.89
C THR A 714 -1.75 -29.06 -9.51
N THR A 715 -1.14 -29.74 -10.50
CA THR A 715 0.16 -29.37 -11.09
C THR A 715 0.07 -28.89 -12.54
N GLY A 716 -1.14 -28.87 -13.12
CA GLY A 716 -1.37 -28.54 -14.53
C GLY A 716 -1.07 -29.66 -15.52
N LEU A 717 -0.52 -30.80 -15.05
CA LEU A 717 -0.35 -32.02 -15.83
C LEU A 717 -1.61 -32.90 -15.77
N CYS A 718 -1.90 -33.65 -16.82
CA CYS A 718 -3.07 -34.54 -16.90
C CYS A 718 -2.78 -35.81 -17.70
N GLY A 719 -3.63 -36.82 -17.55
CA GLY A 719 -3.44 -38.12 -18.19
C GLY A 719 -3.44 -39.27 -17.17
N PRO A 720 -3.10 -40.50 -17.61
CA PRO A 720 -3.21 -41.71 -16.77
C PRO A 720 -2.46 -41.65 -15.44
N GLU A 721 -1.33 -40.94 -15.38
CA GLU A 721 -0.48 -40.83 -14.18
C GLU A 721 -0.72 -39.55 -13.36
N HIS A 722 -1.39 -38.54 -13.94
CA HIS A 722 -1.53 -37.19 -13.34
C HIS A 722 -2.98 -36.80 -13.05
N GLY A 723 -3.96 -37.53 -13.57
CA GLY A 723 -5.38 -37.32 -13.28
C GLY A 723 -6.09 -36.38 -14.25
N ILE A 724 -7.24 -35.88 -13.82
CA ILE A 724 -8.17 -35.04 -14.60
C ILE A 724 -7.84 -33.56 -14.38
N CYS A 725 -7.96 -32.75 -15.42
CA CYS A 725 -7.80 -31.30 -15.34
C CYS A 725 -8.89 -30.63 -14.45
N PRO A 726 -8.52 -29.66 -13.61
CA PRO A 726 -9.49 -28.85 -12.88
C PRO A 726 -10.27 -27.93 -13.83
N ASP A 727 -11.37 -27.36 -13.32
CA ASP A 727 -12.18 -26.31 -13.96
C ASP A 727 -12.69 -26.63 -15.38
N ASN A 728 -13.00 -27.91 -15.66
CA ASN A 728 -13.44 -28.40 -16.97
C ASN A 728 -12.48 -28.11 -18.14
N LYS A 729 -11.19 -27.88 -17.86
CA LYS A 729 -10.15 -27.63 -18.89
C LYS A 729 -9.93 -28.88 -19.76
N CYS A 730 -9.44 -28.65 -20.97
CA CYS A 730 -9.06 -29.70 -21.91
C CYS A 730 -7.70 -30.29 -21.50
N CYS A 731 -7.54 -31.61 -21.66
CA CYS A 731 -6.27 -32.27 -21.46
C CYS A 731 -5.61 -32.51 -22.82
N SER A 732 -4.51 -31.82 -23.11
CA SER A 732 -3.83 -31.93 -24.40
C SER A 732 -3.27 -33.34 -24.64
N LYS A 733 -2.94 -33.66 -25.89
CA LYS A 733 -2.23 -34.91 -26.24
C LYS A 733 -0.86 -35.07 -25.58
N TYR A 734 -0.31 -33.98 -25.03
CA TYR A 734 0.96 -33.96 -24.31
C TYR A 734 0.80 -34.04 -22.79
N GLY A 735 -0.44 -34.17 -22.28
CA GLY A 735 -0.71 -34.30 -20.85
C GLY A 735 -0.64 -32.98 -20.08
N TYR A 736 -1.09 -31.87 -20.67
CA TYR A 736 -1.20 -30.57 -20.01
C TYR A 736 -2.64 -30.06 -20.04
N CYS A 737 -3.03 -29.30 -19.01
CA CYS A 737 -4.36 -28.70 -18.90
C CYS A 737 -4.42 -27.29 -19.51
N GLY A 738 -5.41 -27.02 -20.35
CA GLY A 738 -5.64 -25.69 -20.94
C GLY A 738 -6.96 -25.56 -21.68
N THR A 739 -7.19 -24.41 -22.30
CA THR A 739 -8.47 -24.04 -22.93
C THR A 739 -8.36 -23.60 -24.39
N THR A 740 -7.14 -23.50 -24.95
CA THR A 740 -6.93 -23.19 -26.37
C THR A 740 -7.04 -24.45 -27.24
N ASN A 741 -7.10 -24.27 -28.56
CA ASN A 741 -7.14 -25.39 -29.53
C ASN A 741 -5.94 -26.35 -29.39
N ASP A 742 -4.80 -25.90 -28.87
CA ASP A 742 -3.62 -26.74 -28.62
C ASP A 742 -3.87 -27.79 -27.51
N TYR A 743 -4.89 -27.56 -26.68
CA TYR A 743 -5.33 -28.45 -25.61
C TYR A 743 -6.65 -29.15 -25.94
N CYS A 744 -7.59 -28.46 -26.60
CA CYS A 744 -8.95 -28.94 -26.88
C CYS A 744 -9.12 -29.62 -28.25
N GLY A 745 -8.21 -29.38 -29.20
CA GLY A 745 -8.26 -29.91 -30.56
C GLY A 745 -7.67 -31.33 -30.69
N ASP A 746 -7.07 -31.61 -31.85
CA ASP A 746 -6.65 -32.95 -32.25
C ASP A 746 -5.70 -33.64 -31.25
N GLY A 747 -6.23 -34.71 -30.65
CA GLY A 747 -5.53 -35.54 -29.65
C GLY A 747 -5.83 -35.20 -28.19
N CYS A 748 -6.78 -34.29 -27.91
CA CYS A 748 -7.27 -34.07 -26.56
C CYS A 748 -7.73 -35.38 -25.90
N GLN A 749 -7.31 -35.60 -24.64
CA GLN A 749 -7.54 -36.82 -23.88
C GLN A 749 -8.86 -36.75 -23.09
N SER A 750 -9.95 -37.22 -23.68
CA SER A 750 -11.32 -37.08 -23.15
C SER A 750 -11.57 -37.72 -21.78
N ASN A 751 -10.76 -38.71 -21.38
CA ASN A 751 -10.81 -39.31 -20.04
C ASN A 751 -10.20 -38.42 -18.94
N TYR A 752 -9.51 -37.34 -19.33
CA TYR A 752 -8.71 -36.49 -18.43
C TYR A 752 -8.97 -34.98 -18.64
N GLY A 753 -9.83 -34.59 -19.58
CA GLY A 753 -10.28 -33.20 -19.79
C GLY A 753 -11.39 -33.08 -20.86
N ASN A 754 -12.00 -31.91 -20.99
CA ASN A 754 -13.21 -31.72 -21.81
C ASN A 754 -12.92 -31.40 -23.30
N CYS A 755 -12.87 -32.42 -24.15
CA CYS A 755 -12.43 -32.30 -25.55
C CYS A 755 -13.52 -31.88 -26.58
N SER A 756 -14.64 -31.31 -26.14
CA SER A 756 -15.85 -31.16 -26.99
C SER A 756 -15.93 -29.83 -27.76
N LEU A 757 -14.80 -29.15 -28.02
CA LEU A 757 -14.74 -27.81 -28.60
C LEU A 757 -14.04 -27.79 -29.97
N ILE A 758 -14.77 -28.08 -31.06
CA ILE A 758 -14.29 -27.89 -32.44
C ILE A 758 -15.36 -27.15 -33.26
N PRO A 759 -15.05 -25.99 -33.88
CA PRO A 759 -16.01 -25.21 -34.67
C PRO A 759 -16.04 -25.62 -36.15
N THR A 760 -17.24 -25.77 -36.73
CA THR A 760 -17.45 -25.89 -38.19
C THR A 760 -18.34 -24.75 -38.69
N LYS A 761 -17.97 -24.15 -39.83
CA LYS A 761 -18.65 -22.97 -40.41
C LYS A 761 -19.85 -23.39 -41.28
N THR A 762 -20.97 -22.70 -41.12
CA THR A 762 -22.06 -22.65 -42.11
C THR A 762 -22.39 -21.19 -42.42
N SER A 763 -22.17 -20.77 -43.66
CA SER A 763 -22.53 -19.44 -44.17
C SER A 763 -23.70 -19.56 -45.14
N ASN A 764 -24.85 -18.99 -44.80
CA ASN A 764 -25.92 -18.72 -45.77
C ASN A 764 -25.94 -17.23 -46.13
N LEU A 765 -26.39 -16.94 -47.35
CA LEU A 765 -26.10 -15.70 -48.06
C LEU A 765 -26.74 -14.45 -47.43
N ILE A 766 -25.95 -13.38 -47.38
CA ILE A 766 -26.34 -12.05 -46.95
C ILE A 766 -27.31 -11.44 -47.98
N ASN A 767 -28.41 -10.84 -47.50
CA ASN A 767 -29.12 -9.82 -48.28
C ASN A 767 -29.02 -8.48 -47.53
N THR A 768 -28.69 -7.42 -48.27
CA THR A 768 -28.01 -6.23 -47.74
C THR A 768 -28.93 -5.02 -47.62
N SER A 769 -29.07 -4.47 -46.42
CA SER A 769 -29.60 -3.11 -46.18
C SER A 769 -28.98 -2.37 -44.99
N LEU A 770 -28.06 -3.01 -44.24
CA LEU A 770 -27.43 -2.45 -43.04
C LEU A 770 -25.91 -2.24 -43.27
N PRO A 771 -25.28 -1.23 -42.62
CA PRO A 771 -23.86 -0.97 -42.74
C PRO A 771 -23.01 -2.11 -42.16
N ILE A 772 -21.75 -2.22 -42.62
CA ILE A 772 -20.78 -3.19 -42.10
C ILE A 772 -20.03 -2.57 -40.92
N SER A 773 -19.89 -3.32 -39.82
CA SER A 773 -19.29 -2.86 -38.56
C SER A 773 -18.34 -3.90 -37.96
N SER A 774 -17.31 -3.45 -37.23
CA SER A 774 -16.47 -4.29 -36.37
C SER A 774 -16.74 -4.08 -34.87
N GLY A 775 -17.69 -3.20 -34.51
CA GLY A 775 -18.03 -2.85 -33.12
C GLY A 775 -19.41 -3.36 -32.71
N ILE A 776 -20.47 -2.62 -33.07
CA ILE A 776 -21.87 -2.98 -32.80
C ILE A 776 -22.56 -3.63 -34.01
N CYS A 777 -23.59 -4.45 -33.77
CA CYS A 777 -24.37 -5.17 -34.78
C CYS A 777 -25.79 -5.47 -34.29
N GLY A 778 -26.66 -5.93 -35.19
CA GLY A 778 -28.03 -6.31 -34.88
C GLY A 778 -29.05 -5.68 -35.82
N ALA A 779 -30.31 -6.08 -35.67
CA ALA A 779 -31.41 -5.59 -36.49
C ALA A 779 -31.53 -4.06 -36.46
N GLY A 780 -31.50 -3.43 -37.63
CA GLY A 780 -31.55 -1.97 -37.75
C GLY A 780 -30.22 -1.23 -37.46
N ILE A 781 -29.18 -1.94 -37.00
CA ILE A 781 -27.89 -1.34 -36.62
C ILE A 781 -26.82 -1.62 -37.68
N ALA A 782 -26.31 -2.84 -37.76
CA ALA A 782 -25.20 -3.21 -38.64
C ALA A 782 -25.04 -4.74 -38.77
N VAL A 783 -24.38 -5.17 -39.85
CA VAL A 783 -23.85 -6.53 -40.02
C VAL A 783 -22.36 -6.53 -39.68
N CYS A 784 -21.88 -7.56 -39.01
CA CYS A 784 -20.47 -7.69 -38.66
C CYS A 784 -19.57 -7.91 -39.88
N ALA A 785 -18.36 -7.35 -39.81
CA ALA A 785 -17.31 -7.57 -40.79
C ALA A 785 -16.97 -9.07 -40.97
N SER A 786 -16.49 -9.43 -42.15
CA SER A 786 -16.23 -10.83 -42.54
C SER A 786 -15.34 -11.55 -41.51
N GLY A 787 -15.81 -12.71 -41.04
CA GLY A 787 -15.12 -13.52 -40.02
C GLY A 787 -15.56 -13.24 -38.58
N LEU A 788 -16.35 -12.20 -38.33
CA LEU A 788 -16.88 -11.87 -37.00
C LEU A 788 -18.32 -12.39 -36.80
N CYS A 789 -18.64 -12.64 -35.54
CA CYS A 789 -19.90 -13.11 -35.01
C CYS A 789 -20.65 -11.96 -34.33
N CYS A 790 -21.98 -11.90 -34.48
CA CYS A 790 -22.80 -10.92 -33.79
C CYS A 790 -23.34 -11.54 -32.50
N SER A 791 -22.89 -11.07 -31.34
CA SER A 791 -23.32 -11.59 -30.04
C SER A 791 -24.82 -11.37 -29.81
N LYS A 792 -25.39 -12.10 -28.84
CA LYS A 792 -26.77 -11.87 -28.36
C LYS A 792 -26.99 -10.45 -27.79
N TYR A 793 -25.91 -9.71 -27.54
CA TYR A 793 -25.90 -8.34 -27.03
C TYR A 793 -25.67 -7.29 -28.12
N GLY A 794 -25.54 -7.68 -29.39
CA GLY A 794 -25.37 -6.75 -30.50
C GLY A 794 -23.95 -6.19 -30.65
N TYR A 795 -22.93 -7.01 -30.40
CA TYR A 795 -21.52 -6.65 -30.64
C TYR A 795 -20.84 -7.65 -31.57
N CYS A 796 -19.87 -7.18 -32.34
CA CYS A 796 -19.04 -7.99 -33.23
C CYS A 796 -17.78 -8.51 -32.51
N GLY A 797 -17.47 -9.78 -32.69
CA GLY A 797 -16.28 -10.42 -32.13
C GLY A 797 -16.11 -11.85 -32.63
N ASN A 798 -15.04 -12.54 -32.22
CA ASN A 798 -14.71 -13.88 -32.73
C ASN A 798 -14.52 -14.95 -31.63
N THR A 799 -14.85 -14.63 -30.37
CA THR A 799 -14.84 -15.59 -29.24
C THR A 799 -16.22 -16.23 -29.06
N ASN A 800 -16.31 -17.27 -28.21
CA ASN A 800 -17.56 -17.97 -27.93
C ASN A 800 -18.67 -17.07 -27.33
N ASP A 801 -18.32 -15.97 -26.67
CA ASP A 801 -19.29 -15.01 -26.13
C ASP A 801 -20.05 -14.24 -27.23
N TYR A 802 -19.43 -14.17 -28.42
CA TYR A 802 -20.00 -13.57 -29.62
C TYR A 802 -20.60 -14.61 -30.56
N CYS A 803 -19.93 -15.76 -30.72
CA CYS A 803 -20.29 -16.78 -31.70
C CYS A 803 -21.22 -17.88 -31.15
N GLY A 804 -21.31 -18.05 -29.84
CA GLY A 804 -22.01 -19.15 -29.17
C GLY A 804 -23.50 -18.90 -28.93
N ALA A 805 -23.99 -19.31 -27.75
CA ALA A 805 -25.42 -19.34 -27.44
C ALA A 805 -26.08 -17.94 -27.52
N GLY A 806 -27.02 -17.80 -28.47
CA GLY A 806 -27.75 -16.55 -28.73
C GLY A 806 -27.11 -15.64 -29.79
N CYS A 807 -26.02 -16.06 -30.43
CA CYS A 807 -25.45 -15.34 -31.57
C CYS A 807 -26.50 -15.09 -32.67
N GLN A 808 -26.51 -13.87 -33.21
CA GLN A 808 -27.48 -13.39 -34.19
C GLN A 808 -26.99 -13.67 -35.62
N SER A 809 -27.37 -14.84 -36.17
CA SER A 809 -26.85 -15.34 -37.47
C SER A 809 -27.20 -14.50 -38.69
N GLU A 810 -28.13 -13.55 -38.56
CA GLU A 810 -28.50 -12.59 -39.60
C GLU A 810 -27.51 -11.40 -39.69
N PHE A 811 -26.75 -11.17 -38.62
CA PHE A 811 -25.83 -10.02 -38.48
C PHE A 811 -24.38 -10.44 -38.23
N GLY A 812 -24.05 -11.73 -38.26
CA GLY A 812 -22.68 -12.24 -38.15
C GLY A 812 -22.62 -13.77 -38.25
N ILE A 813 -21.41 -14.34 -38.24
CA ILE A 813 -21.22 -15.80 -38.26
C ILE A 813 -21.59 -16.37 -36.87
N CYS A 814 -22.24 -17.52 -36.80
CA CYS A 814 -22.55 -18.17 -35.52
C CYS A 814 -22.10 -19.64 -35.49
N TYR A 815 -21.78 -20.14 -34.30
CA TYR A 815 -21.49 -21.54 -34.05
C TYR A 815 -22.81 -22.31 -33.92
N SER A 816 -23.13 -23.13 -34.92
CA SER A 816 -24.31 -24.01 -34.87
C SER A 816 -23.97 -25.29 -34.11
N THR A 817 -24.68 -25.56 -33.02
CA THR A 817 -24.67 -26.88 -32.39
C THR A 817 -25.45 -27.87 -33.26
N VAL A 818 -24.79 -28.93 -33.74
CA VAL A 818 -25.48 -30.03 -34.42
C VAL A 818 -26.26 -30.82 -33.37
N THR A 819 -27.56 -30.57 -33.26
CA THR A 819 -28.45 -31.29 -32.35
C THR A 819 -28.78 -32.68 -32.90
N THR A 820 -27.85 -33.64 -32.79
CA THR A 820 -28.20 -35.05 -32.87
C THR A 820 -29.01 -35.44 -31.64
N VAL A 821 -30.30 -35.69 -31.84
CA VAL A 821 -31.25 -36.06 -30.80
C VAL A 821 -30.89 -37.42 -30.21
N THR A 822 -30.38 -37.45 -28.98
CA THR A 822 -30.38 -38.65 -28.14
C THR A 822 -31.04 -38.35 -26.80
N ASN A 823 -32.26 -38.87 -26.62
CA ASN A 823 -33.01 -38.80 -25.38
C ASN A 823 -32.23 -39.49 -24.24
N LEU A 824 -31.64 -38.70 -23.35
CA LEU A 824 -31.14 -39.20 -22.07
C LEU A 824 -32.23 -39.09 -21.02
N VAL A 825 -33.08 -40.12 -20.99
CA VAL A 825 -34.01 -40.36 -19.88
C VAL A 825 -33.17 -40.74 -18.66
N VAL A 826 -32.90 -39.79 -17.77
CA VAL A 826 -32.19 -40.08 -16.52
C VAL A 826 -33.12 -40.91 -15.64
N ALA A 827 -32.80 -42.20 -15.51
CA ALA A 827 -33.54 -43.11 -14.63
C ALA A 827 -33.31 -42.71 -13.17
N LEU A 828 -34.38 -42.66 -12.37
CA LEU A 828 -34.26 -42.54 -10.91
C LEU A 828 -33.40 -43.69 -10.38
N ASP A 829 -32.38 -43.36 -9.58
CA ASP A 829 -31.72 -44.37 -8.75
C ASP A 829 -32.74 -45.00 -7.80
N LYS A 830 -32.69 -46.32 -7.68
CA LYS A 830 -33.80 -47.15 -7.18
C LYS A 830 -33.80 -47.33 -5.66
N SER A 831 -33.06 -46.47 -4.95
CA SER A 831 -32.77 -46.55 -3.52
C SER A 831 -33.51 -45.50 -2.68
N THR A 832 -33.99 -44.40 -3.27
CA THR A 832 -34.72 -43.35 -2.55
C THR A 832 -36.17 -43.77 -2.24
N PRO A 833 -36.61 -43.73 -0.97
CA PRO A 833 -38.02 -43.93 -0.61
C PRO A 833 -38.92 -42.90 -1.30
N THR A 834 -40.17 -43.23 -1.59
CA THR A 834 -41.12 -42.32 -2.23
C THR A 834 -42.16 -41.77 -1.25
N SER A 835 -42.37 -40.45 -1.28
CA SER A 835 -43.20 -39.72 -0.33
C SER A 835 -44.70 -39.87 -0.59
N THR A 836 -45.45 -40.28 0.43
CA THR A 836 -46.88 -40.59 0.36
C THR A 836 -47.82 -39.40 0.64
N ASN A 837 -47.31 -38.24 1.08
CA ASN A 837 -48.12 -37.10 1.53
C ASN A 837 -47.82 -35.76 0.84
N GLY A 838 -47.07 -35.77 -0.27
CA GLY A 838 -46.74 -34.56 -1.05
C GLY A 838 -45.58 -33.72 -0.49
N ARG A 839 -44.98 -34.11 0.64
CA ARG A 839 -43.67 -33.63 1.09
C ARG A 839 -42.55 -34.28 0.25
N CYS A 840 -41.32 -33.79 0.35
CA CYS A 840 -40.15 -34.44 -0.22
C CYS A 840 -38.86 -33.94 0.47
N GLY A 841 -37.72 -34.54 0.11
CA GLY A 841 -36.42 -34.22 0.69
C GLY A 841 -35.90 -35.34 1.60
N PRO A 842 -34.74 -35.15 2.27
CA PRO A 842 -34.04 -36.21 3.00
C PRO A 842 -34.89 -36.98 4.01
N SER A 843 -35.82 -36.30 4.71
CA SER A 843 -36.67 -36.90 5.74
C SER A 843 -37.98 -37.50 5.22
N TYR A 844 -38.32 -37.32 3.94
CA TYR A 844 -39.62 -37.72 3.37
C TYR A 844 -39.52 -38.54 2.08
N GLY A 845 -38.36 -38.54 1.43
CA GLY A 845 -38.13 -39.25 0.17
C GLY A 845 -38.47 -38.42 -1.09
N ALA A 846 -38.44 -39.09 -2.24
CA ALA A 846 -38.67 -38.51 -3.54
C ALA A 846 -40.17 -38.33 -3.86
N CYS A 847 -40.50 -37.39 -4.74
CA CYS A 847 -41.86 -37.14 -5.17
C CYS A 847 -42.48 -38.34 -5.90
N THR A 848 -43.64 -38.81 -5.41
CA THR A 848 -44.36 -39.98 -5.94
C THR A 848 -44.93 -39.81 -7.34
N LYS A 849 -45.13 -38.57 -7.80
CA LYS A 849 -45.71 -38.28 -9.12
C LYS A 849 -44.62 -37.98 -10.14
N SER A 850 -44.60 -38.74 -11.23
CA SER A 850 -43.67 -38.49 -12.35
C SER A 850 -43.82 -37.07 -12.90
N GLY A 851 -42.69 -36.44 -13.22
CA GLY A 851 -42.64 -35.04 -13.65
C GLY A 851 -42.69 -33.99 -12.54
N TYR A 852 -42.68 -34.37 -11.25
CA TYR A 852 -42.69 -33.41 -10.14
C TYR A 852 -41.28 -33.09 -9.63
N CYS A 853 -41.14 -31.84 -9.22
CA CYS A 853 -39.96 -31.21 -8.67
C CYS A 853 -40.07 -31.14 -7.15
N CYS A 854 -38.94 -31.28 -6.44
CA CYS A 854 -38.90 -31.13 -4.99
C CYS A 854 -38.36 -29.75 -4.61
N SER A 855 -39.21 -28.88 -4.06
CA SER A 855 -38.80 -27.51 -3.70
C SER A 855 -37.82 -27.49 -2.52
N GLN A 856 -37.09 -26.37 -2.35
CA GLN A 856 -36.24 -26.13 -1.18
C GLN A 856 -36.97 -26.28 0.17
N TYR A 857 -38.29 -26.09 0.18
CA TYR A 857 -39.14 -26.22 1.38
C TYR A 857 -39.67 -27.65 1.62
N GLY A 858 -39.25 -28.62 0.80
CA GLY A 858 -39.63 -30.02 0.92
C GLY A 858 -41.07 -30.32 0.53
N TYR A 859 -41.53 -29.74 -0.58
CA TYR A 859 -42.85 -30.02 -1.17
C TYR A 859 -42.75 -30.38 -2.66
N CYS A 860 -43.65 -31.27 -3.11
CA CYS A 860 -43.72 -31.72 -4.50
C CYS A 860 -44.62 -30.82 -5.35
N GLY A 861 -44.08 -30.22 -6.41
CA GLY A 861 -44.86 -29.43 -7.37
C GLY A 861 -44.26 -29.39 -8.77
N LYS A 862 -44.89 -28.62 -9.68
CA LYS A 862 -44.48 -28.47 -11.09
C LYS A 862 -44.23 -27.03 -11.53
N THR A 863 -44.40 -26.06 -10.63
CA THR A 863 -44.18 -24.64 -10.93
C THR A 863 -42.70 -24.28 -10.81
N SER A 864 -42.29 -23.14 -11.37
CA SER A 864 -40.93 -22.60 -11.21
C SER A 864 -40.50 -22.48 -9.73
N ALA A 865 -41.42 -22.20 -8.81
CA ALA A 865 -41.17 -22.20 -7.36
C ALA A 865 -40.83 -23.59 -6.75
N HIS A 866 -41.03 -24.68 -7.51
CA HIS A 866 -40.65 -26.04 -7.11
C HIS A 866 -39.47 -26.58 -7.92
N CYS A 867 -39.33 -26.18 -9.18
CA CYS A 867 -38.34 -26.70 -10.12
C CYS A 867 -37.12 -25.80 -10.31
N GLY A 868 -37.18 -24.53 -9.91
CA GLY A 868 -36.11 -23.54 -10.05
C GLY A 868 -35.12 -23.54 -8.88
N VAL A 869 -34.60 -22.35 -8.56
CA VAL A 869 -33.55 -22.16 -7.55
C VAL A 869 -33.92 -22.83 -6.21
N GLY A 870 -33.01 -23.68 -5.70
CA GLY A 870 -33.20 -24.45 -4.48
C GLY A 870 -33.95 -25.79 -4.65
N CYS A 871 -34.35 -26.16 -5.87
CA CYS A 871 -34.89 -27.49 -6.15
C CYS A 871 -33.89 -28.61 -5.75
N GLN A 872 -34.39 -29.71 -5.18
CA GLN A 872 -33.60 -30.81 -4.64
C GLN A 872 -33.53 -32.00 -5.64
N PRO A 873 -32.47 -32.14 -6.45
CA PRO A 873 -32.44 -33.07 -7.60
C PRO A 873 -32.43 -34.55 -7.22
N LEU A 874 -32.10 -34.90 -5.97
CA LEU A 874 -32.18 -36.28 -5.45
C LEU A 874 -33.61 -36.72 -5.10
N TYR A 875 -34.56 -35.77 -5.01
CA TYR A 875 -35.93 -36.02 -4.52
C TYR A 875 -37.02 -35.54 -5.49
N GLY A 876 -36.65 -34.92 -6.61
CA GLY A 876 -37.54 -34.51 -7.70
C GLY A 876 -36.76 -33.98 -8.89
N LEU A 877 -37.43 -33.72 -10.00
CA LEU A 877 -36.81 -33.11 -11.19
C LEU A 877 -36.52 -31.63 -10.95
N CYS A 878 -35.42 -31.10 -11.48
CA CYS A 878 -35.07 -29.68 -11.41
C CYS A 878 -34.76 -29.15 -12.81
N ASN A 879 -35.00 -27.85 -13.03
CA ASN A 879 -34.88 -27.16 -14.31
C ASN A 879 -33.54 -26.43 -14.46
#